data_AF-A0A7I9VK65-F1
#
_entry.id   AF-A0A7I9VK65-F1
#
_cell.length_a   1.000
_cell.length_b   1.000
_cell.length_c   1.000
_cell.angle_alpha   90.00
_cell.angle_beta   90.00
_cell.angle_gamma   90.00
#
_symmetry.space_group_name_H-M   'P 1'
#
loop_
_entity.id
_entity.type
_entity.pdbx_description
1 polymer ?
#
loop_
_entity_poly.entity_id
_entity_poly.type
_entity_poly.pdbx_seq_one_letter_code
_entity_poly.pdbx_strand_id
1 'polypeptide(L)'
;MQERSPTVATGALAPPIEIRVHGRGGQGAVTCAKLLARMYAEQGLHVQTFGDYGSERAGAPVRAFTRVDTAPVANRNKVYHPHHLLVLDTALLGDDVLDGAAREAVLLVNSARGLGAFGERHRAFRVAAVDATAVARRHGIGSAALVIVNTTVAGAYARVVGLPWEVVERAYRALELDGDLPAAREAYEAVVVRAPEPGAAAPAPRALAAPAPPVIGLAELAEDLPTRLPTGTWRTQRPRYRTHLAPCNAACPAGNDVVGFVGALRTGGVEAAARLLLATQPLPSVCGRVCPAPCMAACNRAAYDGAVNVRALERWIGDHLGAAPERPPDAARPRRFAVVGSGPAGLSAAFALRTAGHAVTILEAAPRLGGVLRNGIPAYRLPHDVLDRDLARLLALGVDARCGYAVDAAAVRELAAGHDAVILAAGRQRASDLEVPGRSLPGVVDGLGFLDGVKNGGGRALGGHVVVVGGGNTAVDCARTALRCGAERVTLVYRRGRAELPAIASEIDEAAAEGIALLLHRQPVAFTGDDQVEGVVLAEVEAGAPDASGRRRPVVTDRTAVLACDGVLLALGQAADLGLLPAGWAVREGRAFDGDRPTNVWLAGDLDTGEGTVTHAVGNGRRVAGRALCAAEGRPAPAEPAAPLEERVAPAHVRFSHFEVAPPRLERHAAAEVRARGFEEVSRGLDDAAEAERCFSCGRCTRCDTCLLSCPEGVVSRSGDGYAVDEAFCKGCGMCVAECPRRAMEMTLDLGAG
;
A
#
# COMPACT_ATOMS: atom_id res chain seq x y z
N MET A 1 11.44 -30.59 41.27
CA MET A 1 11.85 -30.72 42.68
C MET A 1 13.34 -31.01 42.70
N GLN A 2 14.16 -30.00 42.94
CA GLN A 2 15.59 -30.12 43.20
C GLN A 2 15.87 -29.25 44.42
N GLU A 3 16.32 -29.88 45.49
CA GLU A 3 16.66 -29.26 46.76
C GLU A 3 17.85 -28.31 46.58
N ARG A 4 17.71 -27.07 47.05
CA ARG A 4 18.83 -26.14 47.25
C ARG A 4 18.87 -25.78 48.73
N SER A 5 19.95 -26.20 49.38
CA SER A 5 20.30 -25.84 50.75
C SER A 5 21.02 -24.47 50.79
N PRO A 6 20.96 -23.74 51.92
CA PRO A 6 21.21 -22.30 51.97
C PRO A 6 22.67 -21.97 52.27
N THR A 7 23.16 -20.84 51.75
CA THR A 7 24.32 -20.17 52.33
C THR A 7 24.15 -18.67 52.22
N VAL A 8 23.73 -18.08 53.35
CA VAL A 8 23.72 -16.65 53.62
C VAL A 8 25.11 -16.27 54.10
N ALA A 9 25.81 -15.41 53.34
CA ALA A 9 26.99 -14.68 53.85
C ALA A 9 27.34 -13.40 53.05
N THR A 10 26.37 -12.75 52.40
CA THR A 10 26.38 -11.31 52.05
C THR A 10 24.92 -10.95 51.77
N GLY A 11 24.38 -9.89 52.34
CA GLY A 11 22.93 -9.61 52.43
C GLY A 11 22.14 -9.36 51.14
N ALA A 12 22.67 -9.71 49.97
CA ALA A 12 21.97 -9.71 48.69
C ALA A 12 21.64 -11.16 48.28
N LEU A 13 20.36 -11.48 48.09
CA LEU A 13 19.98 -12.74 47.44
C LEU A 13 20.56 -12.76 46.01
N ALA A 14 21.29 -13.82 45.67
CA ALA A 14 21.73 -14.05 44.29
C ALA A 14 20.50 -14.38 43.41
N PRO A 15 20.42 -13.87 42.17
CA PRO A 15 19.32 -14.21 41.26
C PRO A 15 19.19 -15.74 41.06
N PRO A 16 17.97 -16.26 40.85
CA PRO A 16 16.75 -15.51 40.50
C PRO A 16 16.07 -14.82 41.70
N ILE A 17 15.60 -13.59 41.50
CA ILE A 17 14.82 -12.82 42.47
C ILE A 17 13.42 -12.56 41.89
N GLU A 18 12.40 -12.87 42.67
CA GLU A 18 11.01 -12.53 42.36
C GLU A 18 10.48 -11.52 43.39
N ILE A 19 9.97 -10.40 42.92
CA ILE A 19 9.52 -9.27 43.73
C ILE A 19 8.04 -9.04 43.45
N ARG A 20 7.26 -8.83 44.52
CA ARG A 20 5.86 -8.46 44.43
C ARG A 20 5.60 -7.19 45.23
N VAL A 21 5.16 -6.14 44.53
CA VAL A 21 4.79 -4.85 45.09
C VAL A 21 3.27 -4.79 45.22
N HIS A 22 2.78 -4.38 46.38
CA HIS A 22 1.37 -4.14 46.67
C HIS A 22 1.15 -2.68 47.02
N GLY A 23 0.17 -2.05 46.38
CA GLY A 23 -0.24 -0.68 46.67
C GLY A 23 -1.66 -0.43 46.20
N ARG A 24 -2.08 0.83 46.21
CA ARG A 24 -3.37 1.26 45.66
C ARG A 24 -3.22 2.02 44.35
N GLY A 25 -4.30 2.07 43.56
CA GLY A 25 -4.40 2.95 42.41
C GLY A 25 -4.03 4.39 42.80
N GLY A 26 -3.01 4.95 42.15
CA GLY A 26 -2.47 6.28 42.42
C GLY A 26 -1.25 6.34 43.37
N GLN A 27 -0.87 5.26 44.06
CA GLN A 27 0.34 5.24 44.91
C GLN A 27 1.64 4.89 44.16
N GLY A 28 1.55 4.62 42.86
CA GLY A 28 2.72 4.37 42.01
C GLY A 28 3.34 2.98 42.12
N ALA A 29 2.58 1.94 42.51
CA ALA A 29 3.09 0.55 42.67
C ALA A 29 3.81 0.01 41.42
N VAL A 30 3.27 0.26 40.22
CA VAL A 30 3.88 -0.19 38.96
C VAL A 30 5.15 0.62 38.66
N THR A 31 5.16 1.91 38.96
CA THR A 31 6.36 2.74 38.84
C THR A 31 7.44 2.31 39.83
N CYS A 32 7.07 1.90 41.05
CA CYS A 32 7.98 1.30 42.02
C CYS A 32 8.63 0.04 41.42
N ALA A 33 7.84 -0.89 40.88
CA ALA A 33 8.35 -2.10 40.24
C ALA A 33 9.29 -1.80 39.05
N LYS A 34 8.98 -0.78 38.23
CA LYS A 34 9.86 -0.31 37.15
C LYS A 34 11.18 0.26 37.67
N LEU A 35 11.14 1.02 38.76
CA LEU A 35 12.34 1.54 39.42
C LEU A 35 13.23 0.40 39.94
N LEU A 36 12.63 -0.60 40.60
CA LEU A 36 13.38 -1.79 41.05
C LEU A 36 14.00 -2.53 39.87
N ALA A 37 13.23 -2.77 38.81
CA ALA A 37 13.73 -3.38 37.58
C ALA A 37 14.91 -2.58 37.00
N ARG A 38 14.82 -1.25 36.98
CA ARG A 38 15.92 -0.40 36.50
C ARG A 38 17.17 -0.54 37.38
N MET A 39 17.05 -0.55 38.71
CA MET A 39 18.19 -0.74 39.61
C MET A 39 18.96 -2.04 39.36
N TYR A 40 18.25 -3.12 39.02
CA TYR A 40 18.90 -4.40 38.68
C TYR A 40 19.43 -4.43 37.25
N ALA A 41 18.76 -3.77 36.30
CA ALA A 41 19.28 -3.61 34.93
C ALA A 41 20.59 -2.81 34.89
N GLU A 42 20.73 -1.78 35.75
CA GLU A 42 21.99 -1.03 35.94
C GLU A 42 23.15 -1.88 36.45
N GLN A 43 22.87 -3.09 36.95
CA GLN A 43 23.86 -4.08 37.37
C GLN A 43 24.10 -5.16 36.31
N GLY A 44 23.55 -4.99 35.10
CA GLY A 44 23.72 -5.92 33.99
C GLY A 44 22.83 -7.16 34.07
N LEU A 45 21.82 -7.19 34.95
CA LEU A 45 20.90 -8.31 35.10
C LEU A 45 19.71 -8.20 34.14
N HIS A 46 19.17 -9.36 33.76
CA HIS A 46 17.94 -9.42 32.97
C HIS A 46 16.73 -9.22 33.86
N VAL A 47 15.86 -8.30 33.47
CA VAL A 47 14.68 -7.93 34.26
C VAL A 47 13.41 -8.01 33.43
N GLN A 48 12.32 -8.34 34.09
CA GLN A 48 10.97 -8.24 33.56
C GLN A 48 10.09 -7.61 34.63
N THR A 49 9.23 -6.67 34.25
CA THR A 49 8.27 -6.06 35.16
C THR A 49 6.95 -5.78 34.49
N PHE A 50 5.84 -5.99 35.21
CA PHE A 50 4.49 -5.65 34.74
C PHE A 50 3.53 -5.44 35.92
N GLY A 51 2.41 -4.74 35.65
CA GLY A 51 1.36 -4.47 36.63
C GLY A 51 0.16 -5.41 36.49
N ASP A 52 -0.56 -5.59 37.58
CA ASP A 52 -1.84 -6.29 37.68
C ASP A 52 -2.81 -5.39 38.44
N TYR A 53 -3.85 -4.97 37.74
CA TYR A 53 -4.77 -3.93 38.17
C TYR A 53 -6.11 -4.56 38.56
N GLY A 54 -6.66 -4.15 39.71
CA GLY A 54 -8.05 -4.43 40.04
C GLY A 54 -9.03 -3.75 39.07
N SER A 55 -10.30 -4.15 39.12
CA SER A 55 -11.36 -3.66 38.23
C SER A 55 -11.82 -2.22 38.49
N GLU A 56 -11.34 -1.56 39.55
CA GLU A 56 -11.76 -0.22 39.98
C GLU A 56 -10.73 0.87 39.58
N ARG A 57 -11.20 2.10 39.27
CA ARG A 57 -10.35 3.18 38.70
C ARG A 57 -9.40 3.87 39.69
N ALA A 58 -9.76 4.02 40.97
CA ALA A 58 -8.94 4.69 41.99
C ALA A 58 -9.06 3.99 43.36
N GLY A 59 -7.98 3.88 44.13
CA GLY A 59 -7.98 3.22 45.45
C GLY A 59 -7.98 1.68 45.42
N ALA A 60 -8.24 1.08 44.24
CA ALA A 60 -8.20 -0.36 43.99
C ALA A 60 -6.84 -0.96 44.39
N PRO A 61 -6.79 -2.18 44.93
CA PRO A 61 -5.54 -2.92 45.09
C PRO A 61 -4.82 -3.06 43.73
N VAL A 62 -3.57 -2.64 43.69
CA VAL A 62 -2.66 -2.77 42.54
C VAL A 62 -1.51 -3.65 42.97
N ARG A 63 -1.23 -4.66 42.15
CA ARG A 63 -0.04 -5.49 42.29
C ARG A 63 0.92 -5.17 41.15
N ALA A 64 2.21 -5.24 41.42
CA ALA A 64 3.22 -5.20 40.38
C ALA A 64 4.27 -6.26 40.66
N PHE A 65 4.80 -6.84 39.59
CA PHE A 65 5.68 -7.99 39.67
C PHE A 65 6.98 -7.65 38.96
N THR A 66 8.11 -7.95 39.59
CA THR A 66 9.44 -7.80 39.00
C THR A 66 10.21 -9.09 39.16
N ARG A 67 10.80 -9.59 38.07
CA ARG A 67 11.74 -10.71 38.07
C ARG A 67 13.11 -10.22 37.67
N VAL A 68 14.13 -10.76 38.32
CA VAL A 68 15.53 -10.47 38.08
C VAL A 68 16.27 -11.78 37.96
N ASP A 69 17.05 -11.95 36.90
CA ASP A 69 17.83 -13.16 36.65
C ASP A 69 19.16 -12.81 35.95
N THR A 70 20.13 -13.70 36.07
CA THR A 70 21.38 -13.69 35.30
C THR A 70 21.19 -14.11 33.84
N ALA A 71 20.07 -14.78 33.54
CA ALA A 71 19.68 -15.19 32.19
C ALA A 71 18.40 -14.45 31.71
N PRO A 72 18.11 -14.38 30.40
CA PRO A 72 16.90 -13.76 29.89
C PRO A 72 15.60 -14.31 30.52
N VAL A 73 14.78 -13.43 31.10
CA VAL A 73 13.53 -13.81 31.77
C VAL A 73 12.42 -14.12 30.74
N ALA A 74 12.18 -15.41 30.49
CA ALA A 74 11.12 -15.86 29.59
C ALA A 74 9.72 -15.97 30.24
N ASN A 75 9.65 -16.18 31.57
CA ASN A 75 8.38 -16.37 32.30
C ASN A 75 7.66 -15.04 32.51
N ARG A 76 6.46 -14.86 31.91
CA ARG A 76 5.61 -13.65 32.03
C ARG A 76 4.41 -13.80 32.98
N ASN A 77 4.36 -14.85 33.80
CA ASN A 77 3.24 -15.12 34.72
C ASN A 77 3.32 -14.26 36.00
N LYS A 78 2.25 -14.17 36.79
CA LYS A 78 2.27 -13.45 38.09
C LYS A 78 3.36 -14.04 39.03
N VAL A 79 3.87 -13.25 39.96
CA VAL A 79 4.80 -13.74 41.00
C VAL A 79 3.98 -14.36 42.13
N TYR A 80 3.96 -15.70 42.15
CA TYR A 80 3.26 -16.49 43.16
C TYR A 80 4.13 -16.73 44.39
N HIS A 81 5.45 -16.82 44.22
CA HIS A 81 6.41 -17.11 45.31
C HIS A 81 7.45 -15.99 45.45
N PRO A 82 7.06 -14.82 45.98
CA PRO A 82 7.96 -13.68 46.08
C PRO A 82 9.07 -13.93 47.11
N HIS A 83 10.29 -13.59 46.71
CA HIS A 83 11.43 -13.46 47.61
C HIS A 83 11.35 -12.13 48.36
N HIS A 84 10.87 -11.07 47.70
CA HIS A 84 10.70 -9.74 48.26
C HIS A 84 9.27 -9.25 48.10
N LEU A 85 8.69 -8.76 49.20
CA LEU A 85 7.37 -8.15 49.30
C LEU A 85 7.53 -6.69 49.69
N LEU A 86 6.95 -5.80 48.88
CA LEU A 86 6.86 -4.38 49.20
C LEU A 86 5.40 -4.00 49.36
N VAL A 87 5.05 -3.38 50.49
CA VAL A 87 3.69 -2.97 50.82
C VAL A 87 3.66 -1.46 50.98
N LEU A 88 3.15 -0.75 49.97
CA LEU A 88 3.11 0.71 49.92
C LEU A 88 2.05 1.32 50.85
N ASP A 89 1.06 0.52 51.25
CA ASP A 89 -0.01 0.92 52.16
C ASP A 89 -0.27 -0.20 53.17
N THR A 90 -0.01 0.09 54.45
CA THR A 90 -0.22 -0.86 55.56
C THR A 90 -1.63 -1.42 55.64
N ALA A 91 -2.65 -0.72 55.15
CA ALA A 91 -4.02 -1.23 55.15
C ALA A 91 -4.21 -2.45 54.24
N LEU A 92 -3.28 -2.71 53.32
CA LEU A 92 -3.29 -3.91 52.46
C LEU A 92 -2.65 -5.11 53.14
N LEU A 93 -1.95 -4.93 54.27
CA LEU A 93 -1.19 -5.99 54.93
C LEU A 93 -2.15 -7.03 55.56
N GLY A 94 -2.39 -8.13 54.84
CA GLY A 94 -3.22 -9.26 55.24
C GLY A 94 -2.70 -10.59 54.66
N ASP A 95 -3.46 -11.68 54.82
CA ASP A 95 -3.03 -13.02 54.39
C ASP A 95 -2.77 -13.09 52.89
N ASP A 96 -3.61 -12.43 52.08
CA ASP A 96 -3.46 -12.42 50.62
C ASP A 96 -2.17 -11.72 50.14
N VAL A 97 -1.63 -10.80 50.94
CA VAL A 97 -0.35 -10.12 50.64
C VAL A 97 0.85 -10.99 50.99
N LEU A 98 0.73 -11.84 52.01
CA LEU A 98 1.78 -12.75 52.47
C LEU A 98 1.75 -14.10 51.72
N ASP A 99 0.69 -14.38 50.97
CA ASP A 99 0.49 -15.67 50.29
C ASP A 99 1.63 -16.04 49.35
N GLY A 100 2.10 -17.28 49.49
CA GLY A 100 3.19 -17.87 48.70
C GLY A 100 4.60 -17.37 49.04
N ALA A 101 4.77 -16.40 49.95
CA ALA A 101 6.08 -15.89 50.34
C ALA A 101 6.84 -16.92 51.20
N ALA A 102 8.12 -17.14 50.87
CA ALA A 102 8.97 -18.10 51.56
C ALA A 102 9.37 -17.62 52.98
N ARG A 103 9.87 -18.55 53.80
CA ARG A 103 10.57 -18.21 55.06
C ARG A 103 11.74 -17.28 54.72
N GLU A 104 11.99 -16.31 55.60
CA GLU A 104 13.05 -15.30 55.48
C GLU A 104 12.89 -14.31 54.31
N ALA A 105 11.77 -14.36 53.58
CA ALA A 105 11.47 -13.36 52.56
C ALA A 105 11.52 -11.93 53.14
N VAL A 106 11.96 -10.98 52.32
CA VAL A 106 12.00 -9.57 52.70
C VAL A 106 10.59 -9.01 52.67
N LEU A 107 10.14 -8.42 53.77
CA LEU A 107 8.86 -7.73 53.86
C LEU A 107 9.11 -6.25 54.20
N LEU A 108 9.13 -5.39 53.18
CA LEU A 108 9.25 -3.95 53.34
C LEU A 108 7.86 -3.30 53.38
N VAL A 109 7.55 -2.61 54.46
CA VAL A 109 6.25 -1.99 54.69
C VAL A 109 6.40 -0.49 54.89
N ASN A 110 5.66 0.31 54.13
CA ASN A 110 5.50 1.74 54.39
C ASN A 110 4.61 1.92 55.64
N SER A 111 5.23 2.19 56.79
CA SER A 111 4.51 2.31 58.07
C SER A 111 5.11 3.41 58.94
N ALA A 112 4.24 4.27 59.48
CA ALA A 112 4.57 5.18 60.56
C ALA A 112 4.80 4.46 61.90
N ARG A 113 4.37 3.20 62.02
CA ARG A 113 4.59 2.38 63.21
C ARG A 113 5.95 1.69 63.08
N GLY A 114 6.79 1.80 64.10
CA GLY A 114 8.08 1.11 64.15
C GLY A 114 7.95 -0.42 64.14
N LEU A 115 9.08 -1.13 64.06
CA LEU A 115 9.12 -2.59 63.90
C LEU A 115 8.36 -3.38 64.99
N GLY A 116 8.14 -2.79 66.17
CA GLY A 116 7.35 -3.38 67.26
C GLY A 116 5.87 -3.60 66.92
N ALA A 117 5.32 -2.94 65.90
CA ALA A 117 3.94 -3.15 65.45
C ALA A 117 3.73 -4.44 64.64
N PHE A 118 4.81 -5.09 64.21
CA PHE A 118 4.75 -6.34 63.45
C PHE A 118 4.90 -7.53 64.40
N GLY A 119 3.77 -8.01 64.93
CA GLY A 119 3.70 -9.11 65.92
C GLY A 119 4.04 -10.50 65.36
N GLU A 120 3.56 -11.54 66.06
CA GLU A 120 3.94 -12.94 65.85
C GLU A 120 3.84 -13.43 64.40
N ARG A 121 2.82 -12.97 63.68
CA ARG A 121 2.52 -13.32 62.29
C ARG A 121 3.61 -12.95 61.27
N HIS A 122 4.55 -12.08 61.63
CA HIS A 122 5.62 -11.62 60.72
C HIS A 122 7.02 -12.05 61.18
N ARG A 123 7.13 -12.91 62.21
CA ARG A 123 8.41 -13.35 62.77
C ARG A 123 9.24 -14.16 61.79
N ALA A 124 8.60 -14.84 60.83
CA ALA A 124 9.29 -15.62 59.80
C ALA A 124 9.91 -14.79 58.66
N PHE A 125 9.68 -13.47 58.62
CA PHE A 125 10.16 -12.60 57.55
C PHE A 125 11.29 -11.68 58.02
N ARG A 126 12.15 -11.27 57.08
CA ARG A 126 13.04 -10.13 57.28
C ARG A 126 12.24 -8.84 57.09
N VAL A 127 11.71 -8.30 58.17
CA VAL A 127 10.79 -7.16 58.13
C VAL A 127 11.56 -5.85 58.12
N ALA A 128 11.26 -5.01 57.14
CA ALA A 128 11.76 -3.65 57.05
C ALA A 128 10.59 -2.66 57.10
N ALA A 129 10.78 -1.53 57.78
CA ALA A 129 9.77 -0.49 57.89
C ALA A 129 10.37 0.89 57.70
N VAL A 130 9.63 1.76 57.01
CA VAL A 130 9.95 3.18 56.84
C VAL A 130 8.64 3.96 56.75
N ASP A 131 8.58 5.15 57.33
CA ASP A 131 7.46 6.07 57.13
C ASP A 131 7.65 6.86 55.83
N ALA A 132 7.56 6.14 54.70
CA ALA A 132 7.72 6.74 53.38
C ALA A 132 6.63 7.78 53.10
N THR A 133 5.46 7.67 53.74
CA THR A 133 4.39 8.68 53.64
C THR A 133 4.84 10.02 54.23
N ALA A 134 5.40 10.02 55.45
CA ALA A 134 5.89 11.25 56.07
C ALA A 134 7.11 11.82 55.34
N VAL A 135 8.03 10.97 54.87
CA VAL A 135 9.19 11.38 54.08
C VAL A 135 8.73 12.03 52.77
N ALA A 136 7.90 11.34 51.97
CA ALA A 136 7.39 11.86 50.70
C ALA A 136 6.65 13.20 50.87
N ARG A 137 5.87 13.37 51.95
CA ARG A 137 5.20 14.63 52.28
C ARG A 137 6.16 15.78 52.52
N ARG A 138 7.25 15.56 53.27
CA ARG A 138 8.26 16.61 53.55
C ARG A 138 8.92 17.11 52.26
N HIS A 139 9.12 16.21 51.30
CA HIS A 139 9.73 16.51 50.00
C HIS A 139 8.73 16.89 48.91
N GLY A 140 7.43 17.03 49.23
CA GLY A 140 6.42 17.48 48.28
C GLY A 140 6.07 16.49 47.17
N ILE A 141 6.27 15.17 47.39
CA ILE A 141 6.00 14.14 46.37
C ILE A 141 4.52 13.74 46.37
N GLY A 142 3.81 14.12 45.30
CA GLY A 142 2.38 13.87 45.12
C GLY A 142 1.53 15.14 45.20
N SER A 143 0.25 15.00 45.53
CA SER A 143 -0.68 16.12 45.70
C SER A 143 -1.18 16.22 47.15
N ALA A 144 -1.85 17.33 47.49
CA ALA A 144 -2.48 17.51 48.81
C ALA A 144 -3.49 16.40 49.16
N ALA A 145 -4.12 15.78 48.15
CA ALA A 145 -5.10 14.71 48.32
C ALA A 145 -4.50 13.30 48.26
N LEU A 146 -3.32 13.12 47.64
CA LEU A 146 -2.69 11.82 47.45
C LEU A 146 -1.17 11.90 47.47
N VAL A 147 -0.56 11.32 48.50
CA VAL A 147 0.90 11.19 48.62
C VAL A 147 1.36 10.00 47.78
N ILE A 148 2.36 10.19 46.94
CA ILE A 148 2.92 9.11 46.13
C ILE A 148 4.22 8.64 46.79
N VAL A 149 4.22 7.41 47.30
CA VAL A 149 5.30 6.88 48.16
C VAL A 149 6.25 5.93 47.43
N ASN A 150 5.95 5.56 46.19
CA ASN A 150 6.69 4.60 45.38
C ASN A 150 8.20 4.88 45.28
N THR A 151 8.58 6.11 44.94
CA THR A 151 9.98 6.52 44.78
C THR A 151 10.68 6.64 46.13
N THR A 152 9.96 6.99 47.19
CA THR A 152 10.54 6.97 48.53
C THR A 152 10.80 5.54 49.02
N VAL A 153 9.84 4.63 48.83
CA VAL A 153 9.96 3.21 49.23
C VAL A 153 11.06 2.47 48.45
N ALA A 154 11.27 2.80 47.16
CA ALA A 154 12.32 2.18 46.37
C ALA A 154 13.73 2.49 46.91
N GLY A 155 13.94 3.68 47.50
CA GLY A 155 15.18 4.02 48.22
C GLY A 155 15.38 3.13 49.47
N ALA A 156 14.35 2.99 50.31
CA ALA A 156 14.40 2.09 51.47
C ALA A 156 14.67 0.63 51.05
N TYR A 157 14.03 0.16 49.97
CA TYR A 157 14.28 -1.18 49.43
C TYR A 157 15.74 -1.41 49.09
N ALA A 158 16.38 -0.48 48.38
CA ALA A 158 17.77 -0.60 47.98
C ALA A 158 18.69 -0.82 49.20
N ARG A 159 18.46 -0.09 50.30
CA ARG A 159 19.21 -0.31 51.56
C ARG A 159 18.97 -1.71 52.14
N VAL A 160 17.72 -2.17 52.17
CA VAL A 160 17.34 -3.46 52.75
C VAL A 160 18.02 -4.63 52.04
N VAL A 161 18.09 -4.57 50.72
CA VAL A 161 18.71 -5.61 49.88
C VAL A 161 20.20 -5.39 49.61
N GLY A 162 20.79 -4.32 50.17
CA GLY A 162 22.23 -4.04 50.07
C GLY A 162 22.70 -3.48 48.72
N LEU A 163 21.82 -2.83 47.94
CA LEU A 163 22.21 -2.13 46.72
C LEU A 163 22.94 -0.82 47.04
N PRO A 164 24.09 -0.54 46.39
CA PRO A 164 24.79 0.74 46.56
C PRO A 164 23.92 1.93 46.17
N TRP A 165 24.10 3.06 46.85
CA TRP A 165 23.32 4.28 46.58
C TRP A 165 23.51 4.78 45.15
N GLU A 166 24.70 4.59 44.58
CA GLU A 166 25.04 5.01 43.21
C GLU A 166 24.16 4.29 42.17
N VAL A 167 23.70 3.07 42.46
CA VAL A 167 22.76 2.33 41.61
C VAL A 167 21.37 2.97 41.66
N VAL A 168 20.93 3.42 42.84
CA VAL A 168 19.67 4.14 43.02
C VAL A 168 19.71 5.45 42.26
N GLU A 169 20.79 6.22 42.41
CA GLU A 169 20.96 7.51 41.73
C GLU A 169 20.89 7.37 40.21
N ARG A 170 21.62 6.40 39.63
CA ARG A 170 21.57 6.14 38.18
C ARG A 170 20.20 5.71 37.71
N ALA A 171 19.51 4.85 38.47
CA ALA A 171 18.18 4.37 38.11
C ALA A 171 17.13 5.50 38.10
N TYR A 172 17.23 6.47 39.01
CA TYR A 172 16.30 7.60 39.08
C TYR A 172 16.55 8.58 37.95
N ARG A 173 17.81 8.91 37.67
CA ARG A 173 18.21 9.72 36.52
C ARG A 173 17.74 9.14 35.19
N ALA A 174 17.91 7.83 35.01
CA ALA A 174 17.49 7.14 33.79
C ALA A 174 15.96 7.15 33.59
N LEU A 175 15.19 7.42 34.65
CA LEU A 175 13.73 7.54 34.61
C LEU A 175 13.25 8.98 34.80
N GLU A 176 14.15 9.97 34.76
CA GLU A 176 13.84 11.40 34.91
C GLU A 176 13.15 11.74 36.25
N LEU A 177 13.56 11.06 37.32
CA LEU A 177 13.01 11.20 38.68
C LEU A 177 13.99 11.91 39.64
N ASP A 178 14.83 12.81 39.13
CA ASP A 178 15.84 13.53 39.91
C ASP A 178 15.25 14.28 41.11
N GLY A 179 14.05 14.85 40.95
CA GLY A 179 13.34 15.58 42.01
C GLY A 179 13.01 14.74 43.24
N ASP A 180 12.91 13.41 43.08
CA ASP A 180 12.52 12.48 44.15
C ASP A 180 13.74 11.90 44.89
N LEU A 181 14.96 12.15 44.42
CA LEU A 181 16.21 11.62 45.00
C LEU A 181 16.41 11.98 46.49
N PRO A 182 16.14 13.22 46.95
CA PRO A 182 16.28 13.56 48.36
C PRO A 182 15.39 12.71 49.28
N ALA A 183 14.13 12.47 48.88
CA ALA A 183 13.21 11.63 49.64
C ALA A 183 13.63 10.16 49.63
N ALA A 184 14.08 9.65 48.47
CA ALA A 184 14.62 8.29 48.37
C ALA A 184 15.88 8.11 49.23
N ARG A 185 16.73 9.14 49.33
CA ARG A 185 17.95 9.12 50.16
C ARG A 185 17.62 9.07 51.63
N GLU A 186 16.70 9.93 52.08
CA GLU A 186 16.23 9.93 53.46
C GLU A 186 15.62 8.57 53.83
N ALA A 187 14.81 7.97 52.94
CA ALA A 187 14.25 6.64 53.17
C ALA A 187 15.30 5.52 53.16
N TYR A 188 16.32 5.62 52.31
CA TYR A 188 17.47 4.70 52.26
C TYR A 188 18.25 4.72 53.59
N GLU A 189 18.36 5.88 54.24
CA GLU A 189 19.06 6.04 55.52
C GLU A 189 18.16 5.71 56.72
N ALA A 190 16.87 6.02 56.65
CA ALA A 190 15.91 5.88 57.75
C ALA A 190 15.27 4.49 57.90
N VAL A 191 15.36 3.62 56.88
CA VAL A 191 14.73 2.30 56.95
C VAL A 191 15.34 1.44 58.06
N VAL A 192 14.47 0.88 58.89
CA VAL A 192 14.85 -0.02 59.98
C VAL A 192 14.51 -1.47 59.59
N VAL A 193 15.40 -2.40 59.95
CA VAL A 193 15.28 -3.82 59.55
C VAL A 193 15.38 -4.73 60.77
N ARG A 194 14.45 -5.69 60.86
CA ARG A 194 14.45 -6.77 61.84
C ARG A 194 14.79 -8.10 61.14
N ALA A 195 15.71 -8.86 61.71
CA ALA A 195 16.00 -10.22 61.26
C ALA A 195 14.79 -11.16 61.52
N PRO A 196 14.63 -12.22 60.72
CA PRO A 196 13.65 -13.26 61.01
C PRO A 196 14.01 -13.99 62.32
N GLU A 197 13.00 -14.44 63.08
CA GLU A 197 13.21 -15.26 64.27
C GLU A 197 13.49 -16.72 63.90
N PRO A 198 14.53 -17.35 64.48
CA PRO A 198 14.84 -18.76 64.25
C PRO A 198 13.67 -19.66 64.61
N GLY A 199 13.27 -20.54 63.68
CA GLY A 199 12.20 -21.53 63.93
C GLY A 199 10.77 -21.05 63.66
N ALA A 200 10.53 -19.75 63.39
CA ALA A 200 9.20 -19.25 63.03
C ALA A 200 8.71 -19.85 61.69
N ALA A 201 7.48 -20.35 61.67
CA ALA A 201 6.84 -20.90 60.46
C ALA A 201 6.37 -19.76 59.53
N ALA A 202 6.64 -19.88 58.24
CA ALA A 202 6.02 -19.01 57.23
C ALA A 202 4.53 -19.37 57.06
N PRO A 203 3.69 -18.43 56.63
CA PRO A 203 2.32 -18.76 56.26
C PRO A 203 2.31 -19.87 55.22
N ALA A 204 1.49 -20.91 55.44
CA ALA A 204 1.31 -21.96 54.44
C ALA A 204 0.71 -21.35 53.17
N PRO A 205 1.21 -21.68 51.96
CA PRO A 205 0.63 -21.19 50.72
C PRO A 205 -0.83 -21.62 50.66
N ARG A 206 -1.72 -20.68 50.35
CA ARG A 206 -3.13 -20.99 50.17
C ARG A 206 -3.24 -21.89 48.94
N ALA A 207 -3.69 -23.13 49.10
CA ALA A 207 -4.01 -23.97 47.97
C ALA A 207 -5.07 -23.24 47.14
N LEU A 208 -4.73 -22.85 45.91
CA LEU A 208 -5.69 -22.34 44.94
C LEU A 208 -6.58 -23.51 44.48
N ALA A 209 -7.45 -23.97 45.37
CA ALA A 209 -8.54 -24.87 45.07
C ALA A 209 -9.76 -24.04 44.67
N ALA A 210 -9.60 -23.15 43.68
CA ALA A 210 -10.75 -22.85 42.85
C ALA A 210 -10.77 -24.00 41.83
N PRO A 211 -11.76 -24.91 41.84
CA PRO A 211 -11.92 -25.83 40.73
C PRO A 211 -11.94 -24.97 39.46
N ALA A 212 -11.12 -25.35 38.47
CA ALA A 212 -11.23 -24.72 37.16
C ALA A 212 -12.71 -24.81 36.77
N PRO A 213 -13.33 -23.69 36.34
CA PRO A 213 -14.69 -23.78 35.82
C PRO A 213 -14.71 -24.88 34.74
N PRO A 214 -15.77 -25.68 34.67
CA PRO A 214 -15.86 -26.72 33.66
C PRO A 214 -15.55 -26.12 32.29
N VAL A 215 -14.67 -26.78 31.55
CA VAL A 215 -14.37 -26.39 30.17
C VAL A 215 -15.62 -26.70 29.36
N ILE A 216 -16.46 -25.69 29.20
CA ILE A 216 -17.63 -25.74 28.34
C ILE A 216 -17.21 -25.64 26.88
N GLY A 217 -17.91 -26.34 26.00
CA GLY A 217 -17.68 -26.23 24.56
C GLY A 217 -18.00 -24.81 24.07
N LEU A 218 -17.33 -24.33 23.01
CA LEU A 218 -17.61 -23.00 22.41
C LEU A 218 -19.10 -22.83 22.01
N ALA A 219 -19.79 -23.94 21.74
CA ALA A 219 -21.21 -24.00 21.42
C ALA A 219 -22.15 -23.97 22.65
N GLU A 220 -21.61 -24.18 23.85
CA GLU A 220 -22.33 -24.19 25.14
C GLU A 220 -22.21 -22.86 25.88
N LEU A 221 -21.50 -21.88 25.32
CA LEU A 221 -21.48 -20.50 25.79
C LEU A 221 -22.86 -19.87 25.50
N ALA A 222 -23.85 -20.23 26.30
CA ALA A 222 -25.16 -19.60 26.28
C ALA A 222 -25.03 -18.21 26.88
N GLU A 223 -25.12 -17.20 26.01
CA GLU A 223 -25.47 -15.80 26.27
C GLU A 223 -25.43 -15.36 27.75
N ASP A 224 -24.24 -15.25 28.35
CA ASP A 224 -24.07 -14.13 29.27
C ASP A 224 -24.25 -12.89 28.38
N LEU A 225 -25.43 -12.27 28.47
CA LEU A 225 -25.69 -10.98 27.84
C LEU A 225 -24.49 -10.09 28.16
N PRO A 226 -23.78 -9.53 27.15
CA PRO A 226 -22.70 -8.60 27.42
C PRO A 226 -23.24 -7.56 28.39
N THR A 227 -22.47 -7.26 29.45
CA THR A 227 -22.89 -6.36 30.51
C THR A 227 -23.57 -5.14 29.89
N ARG A 228 -24.85 -4.89 30.23
CA ARG A 228 -25.61 -3.72 29.73
C ARG A 228 -25.08 -2.39 30.26
N LEU A 229 -23.85 -2.36 30.77
CA LEU A 229 -23.14 -1.16 31.15
C LEU A 229 -22.79 -0.42 29.85
N PRO A 230 -23.29 0.79 29.62
CA PRO A 230 -22.98 1.57 28.43
C PRO A 230 -21.53 2.08 28.51
N THR A 231 -20.59 1.21 28.13
CA THR A 231 -19.14 1.47 28.19
C THR A 231 -18.66 2.39 27.08
N GLY A 232 -19.56 2.85 26.21
CA GLY A 232 -19.29 3.84 25.18
C GLY A 232 -18.63 5.11 25.70
N THR A 233 -19.03 5.58 26.88
CA THR A 233 -18.49 6.80 27.51
C THR A 233 -17.03 6.65 27.99
N TRP A 234 -16.45 5.45 27.91
CA TRP A 234 -15.08 5.21 28.38
C TRP A 234 -14.03 5.40 27.30
N ARG A 235 -14.45 5.50 26.04
CA ARG A 235 -13.54 5.58 24.90
C ARG A 235 -12.99 6.99 24.73
N THR A 236 -11.72 7.10 24.33
CA THR A 236 -11.11 8.34 23.82
C THR A 236 -11.02 8.36 22.29
N GLN A 237 -11.35 7.23 21.68
CA GLN A 237 -11.27 6.98 20.24
C GLN A 237 -12.31 5.93 19.84
N ARG A 238 -12.79 5.96 18.61
CA ARG A 238 -13.75 4.99 18.08
C ARG A 238 -13.28 4.39 16.75
N PRO A 239 -13.52 3.08 16.54
CA PRO A 239 -13.28 2.47 15.24
C PRO A 239 -14.31 2.98 14.23
N ARG A 240 -13.87 3.26 13.01
CA ARG A 240 -14.75 3.61 11.89
C ARG A 240 -14.36 2.79 10.67
N TYR A 241 -15.36 2.26 9.98
CA TYR A 241 -15.15 1.71 8.64
C TYR A 241 -14.88 2.86 7.69
N ARG A 242 -13.78 2.75 6.95
CA ARG A 242 -13.39 3.72 5.93
C ARG A 242 -12.81 2.97 4.75
N THR A 243 -13.23 3.36 3.56
CA THR A 243 -12.59 2.89 2.34
C THR A 243 -11.31 3.70 2.15
N HIS A 244 -10.18 3.00 2.09
CA HIS A 244 -8.88 3.58 1.78
C HIS A 244 -8.51 3.35 0.32
N LEU A 245 -7.64 4.19 -0.23
CA LEU A 245 -7.22 4.05 -1.61
C LEU A 245 -6.26 2.87 -1.77
N ALA A 246 -6.70 1.85 -2.51
CA ALA A 246 -5.84 0.73 -2.88
C ALA A 246 -4.71 1.19 -3.80
N PRO A 247 -3.48 0.65 -3.67
CA PRO A 247 -2.35 1.08 -4.48
C PRO A 247 -2.55 0.77 -5.97
N CYS A 248 -3.22 -0.34 -6.31
CA CYS A 248 -3.54 -0.70 -7.69
C CYS A 248 -4.57 0.26 -8.32
N ASN A 249 -5.58 0.71 -7.56
CA ASN A 249 -6.53 1.74 -8.00
C ASN A 249 -5.81 3.08 -8.22
N ALA A 250 -4.94 3.47 -7.27
CA ALA A 250 -4.16 4.71 -7.36
C ALA A 250 -3.21 4.73 -8.58
N ALA A 251 -2.63 3.58 -8.90
CA ALA A 251 -1.67 3.44 -9.99
C ALA A 251 -2.32 3.27 -11.37
N CYS A 252 -3.63 3.04 -11.46
CA CYS A 252 -4.32 2.82 -12.73
C CYS A 252 -4.55 4.17 -13.45
N PRO A 253 -3.91 4.42 -14.61
CA PRO A 253 -4.05 5.71 -15.30
C PRO A 253 -5.45 5.93 -15.91
N ALA A 254 -6.10 4.84 -16.31
CA ALA A 254 -7.51 4.83 -16.71
C ALA A 254 -8.46 5.15 -15.53
N GLY A 255 -7.98 5.01 -14.29
CA GLY A 255 -8.74 5.24 -13.06
C GLY A 255 -9.77 4.15 -12.78
N ASN A 256 -9.44 2.89 -13.10
CA ASN A 256 -10.29 1.73 -12.86
C ASN A 256 -10.36 1.40 -11.36
N ASP A 257 -11.53 0.95 -10.89
CA ASP A 257 -11.68 0.37 -9.57
C ASP A 257 -11.17 -1.09 -9.57
N VAL A 258 -9.84 -1.26 -9.51
CA VAL A 258 -9.19 -2.58 -9.58
C VAL A 258 -9.67 -3.52 -8.47
N VAL A 259 -9.67 -3.06 -7.22
CA VAL A 259 -10.18 -3.86 -6.10
C VAL A 259 -11.65 -4.21 -6.30
N GLY A 260 -12.46 -3.27 -6.82
CA GLY A 260 -13.87 -3.48 -7.11
C GLY A 260 -14.11 -4.55 -8.16
N PHE A 261 -13.57 -4.41 -9.37
CA PHE A 261 -13.87 -5.36 -10.44
C PHE A 261 -13.28 -6.74 -10.15
N VAL A 262 -12.13 -6.84 -9.50
CA VAL A 262 -11.56 -8.14 -9.09
C VAL A 262 -12.43 -8.79 -8.02
N GLY A 263 -12.91 -8.01 -7.04
CA GLY A 263 -13.85 -8.49 -6.03
C GLY A 263 -15.18 -8.93 -6.62
N ALA A 264 -15.71 -8.17 -7.58
CA ALA A 264 -16.95 -8.50 -8.29
C ALA A 264 -16.79 -9.74 -9.18
N LEU A 265 -15.63 -9.95 -9.80
CA LEU A 265 -15.36 -11.15 -10.59
C LEU A 265 -15.46 -12.42 -9.72
N ARG A 266 -14.93 -12.35 -8.48
CA ARG A 266 -15.03 -13.44 -7.49
C ARG A 266 -16.47 -13.74 -7.08
N THR A 267 -17.26 -12.71 -6.75
CA THR A 267 -18.57 -12.92 -6.09
C THR A 267 -19.79 -12.82 -7.01
N GLY A 268 -19.66 -12.10 -8.13
CA GLY A 268 -20.76 -11.76 -9.05
C GLY A 268 -20.47 -12.10 -10.51
N GLY A 269 -19.33 -12.74 -10.80
CA GLY A 269 -18.95 -13.18 -12.13
C GLY A 269 -18.56 -12.06 -13.10
N VAL A 270 -18.43 -12.44 -14.38
CA VAL A 270 -17.91 -11.58 -15.45
C VAL A 270 -18.74 -10.31 -15.63
N GLU A 271 -20.07 -10.40 -15.65
CA GLU A 271 -20.94 -9.25 -15.89
C GLU A 271 -20.87 -8.20 -14.77
N ALA A 272 -20.82 -8.64 -13.51
CA ALA A 272 -20.67 -7.72 -12.38
C ALA A 272 -19.32 -6.98 -12.41
N ALA A 273 -18.25 -7.68 -12.79
CA ALA A 273 -16.92 -7.11 -12.94
C ALA A 273 -16.83 -6.16 -14.14
N ALA A 274 -17.42 -6.55 -15.28
CA ALA A 274 -17.46 -5.75 -16.50
C ALA A 274 -18.18 -4.43 -16.28
N ARG A 275 -19.30 -4.41 -15.55
CA ARG A 275 -20.00 -3.17 -15.20
C ARG A 275 -19.08 -2.17 -14.46
N LEU A 276 -18.20 -2.65 -13.58
CA LEU A 276 -17.25 -1.79 -12.87
C LEU A 276 -16.10 -1.29 -13.76
N LEU A 277 -15.61 -2.13 -14.69
CA LEU A 277 -14.60 -1.71 -15.68
C LEU A 277 -15.17 -0.70 -16.68
N LEU A 278 -16.36 -0.97 -17.21
CA LEU A 278 -17.05 -0.11 -18.16
C LEU A 278 -17.53 1.20 -17.53
N ALA A 279 -17.58 1.32 -16.20
CA ALA A 279 -17.82 2.61 -15.55
C ALA A 279 -16.68 3.61 -15.79
N THR A 280 -15.49 3.14 -16.15
CA THR A 280 -14.29 3.97 -16.26
C THR A 280 -13.64 3.95 -17.64
N GLN A 281 -13.85 2.91 -18.45
CA GLN A 281 -13.20 2.81 -19.76
C GLN A 281 -13.94 1.89 -20.77
N PRO A 282 -13.88 2.17 -22.09
CA PRO A 282 -14.62 1.39 -23.11
C PRO A 282 -13.87 0.22 -23.76
N LEU A 283 -12.61 -0.01 -23.40
CA LEU A 283 -11.67 -0.90 -24.08
C LEU A 283 -11.08 -2.00 -23.16
N PRO A 284 -11.88 -2.75 -22.38
CA PRO A 284 -11.35 -3.77 -21.47
C PRO A 284 -10.60 -4.88 -22.20
N SER A 285 -11.09 -5.31 -23.38
CA SER A 285 -10.45 -6.38 -24.15
C SER A 285 -9.09 -5.94 -24.71
N VAL A 286 -8.94 -4.67 -25.08
CA VAL A 286 -7.67 -4.07 -25.50
C VAL A 286 -6.72 -3.86 -24.31
N CYS A 287 -7.18 -3.20 -23.24
CA CYS A 287 -6.32 -2.86 -22.09
C CYS A 287 -5.75 -4.11 -21.42
N GLY A 288 -6.55 -5.19 -21.33
CA GLY A 288 -6.08 -6.48 -20.83
C GLY A 288 -4.95 -7.12 -21.66
N ARG A 289 -4.64 -6.60 -22.85
CA ARG A 289 -3.56 -7.11 -23.72
C ARG A 289 -2.35 -6.19 -23.76
N VAL A 290 -2.58 -4.89 -23.91
CA VAL A 290 -1.51 -3.92 -24.28
C VAL A 290 -1.06 -3.04 -23.12
N CYS A 291 -1.72 -3.12 -21.96
CA CYS A 291 -1.39 -2.29 -20.81
C CYS A 291 -0.04 -2.70 -20.19
N PRO A 292 0.81 -1.72 -19.78
CA PRO A 292 2.03 -1.99 -18.99
C PRO A 292 1.75 -2.43 -17.55
N ALA A 293 0.48 -2.48 -17.14
CA ALA A 293 0.00 -2.93 -15.84
C ALA A 293 0.67 -2.25 -14.61
N PRO A 294 0.68 -0.90 -14.52
CA PRO A 294 1.22 -0.20 -13.34
C PRO A 294 0.48 -0.58 -12.04
N CYS A 295 -0.78 -1.01 -12.15
CA CYS A 295 -1.54 -1.56 -11.03
C CYS A 295 -0.93 -2.83 -10.42
N MET A 296 -0.26 -3.66 -11.24
CA MET A 296 0.45 -4.86 -10.79
C MET A 296 1.79 -4.49 -10.14
N ALA A 297 2.52 -3.53 -10.71
CA ALA A 297 3.76 -3.00 -10.13
C ALA A 297 3.53 -2.38 -8.73
N ALA A 298 2.39 -1.73 -8.52
CA ALA A 298 2.01 -1.15 -7.23
C ALA A 298 1.33 -2.13 -6.25
N CYS A 299 1.08 -3.39 -6.65
CA CYS A 299 0.29 -4.32 -5.86
C CYS A 299 0.99 -4.73 -4.55
N ASN A 300 0.34 -4.53 -3.39
CA ASN A 300 0.89 -4.93 -2.09
C ASN A 300 1.20 -6.44 -1.97
N ARG A 301 0.52 -7.30 -2.75
CA ARG A 301 0.77 -8.75 -2.74
C ARG A 301 2.15 -9.12 -3.32
N ALA A 302 2.77 -8.21 -4.08
CA ALA A 302 4.15 -8.37 -4.54
C ALA A 302 5.16 -8.55 -3.39
N ALA A 303 4.89 -7.96 -2.21
CA ALA A 303 5.72 -8.10 -1.01
C ALA A 303 5.44 -9.40 -0.21
N TYR A 304 4.55 -10.27 -0.71
CA TYR A 304 4.14 -11.51 -0.05
C TYR A 304 4.50 -12.73 -0.91
N ASP A 305 3.81 -12.92 -2.04
CA ASP A 305 3.99 -14.10 -2.90
C ASP A 305 3.79 -13.80 -4.41
N GLY A 306 3.86 -12.51 -4.79
CA GLY A 306 3.76 -12.04 -6.17
C GLY A 306 2.47 -11.26 -6.44
N ALA A 307 2.54 -10.24 -7.29
CA ALA A 307 1.39 -9.40 -7.62
C ALA A 307 0.20 -10.21 -8.17
N VAL A 308 -1.01 -9.70 -7.96
CA VAL A 308 -2.20 -10.23 -8.65
C VAL A 308 -2.09 -9.93 -10.14
N ASN A 309 -2.36 -10.89 -11.01
CA ASN A 309 -2.33 -10.69 -12.46
C ASN A 309 -3.57 -9.94 -12.97
N VAL A 310 -3.67 -8.66 -12.57
CA VAL A 310 -4.82 -7.77 -12.84
C VAL A 310 -5.07 -7.61 -14.33
N ARG A 311 -4.00 -7.48 -15.13
CA ARG A 311 -4.11 -7.32 -16.59
C ARG A 311 -4.77 -8.55 -17.22
N ALA A 312 -4.36 -9.75 -16.83
CA ALA A 312 -4.95 -10.96 -17.36
C ALA A 312 -6.39 -11.20 -16.88
N LEU A 313 -6.74 -10.75 -15.68
CA LEU A 313 -8.14 -10.71 -15.21
C LEU A 313 -8.99 -9.71 -16.01
N GLU A 314 -8.46 -8.53 -16.32
CA GLU A 314 -9.13 -7.55 -17.18
C GLU A 314 -9.35 -8.11 -18.59
N ARG A 315 -8.36 -8.82 -19.15
CA ARG A 315 -8.50 -9.58 -20.38
C ARG A 315 -9.59 -10.65 -20.27
N TRP A 316 -9.57 -11.46 -19.22
CA TRP A 316 -10.57 -12.51 -18.99
C TRP A 316 -11.98 -11.93 -19.02
N ILE A 317 -12.20 -10.81 -18.31
CA ILE A 317 -13.49 -10.12 -18.31
C ILE A 317 -13.85 -9.64 -19.72
N GLY A 318 -12.94 -8.96 -20.42
CA GLY A 318 -13.19 -8.45 -21.76
C GLY A 318 -13.46 -9.54 -22.81
N ASP A 319 -12.83 -10.71 -22.66
CA ASP A 319 -12.99 -11.84 -23.59
C ASP A 319 -14.29 -12.61 -23.37
N HIS A 320 -14.81 -12.64 -22.14
CA HIS A 320 -16.06 -13.32 -21.76
C HIS A 320 -17.26 -12.38 -21.60
N LEU A 321 -17.08 -11.09 -21.84
CA LEU A 321 -18.15 -10.11 -21.76
C LEU A 321 -19.19 -10.38 -22.85
N GLY A 322 -20.47 -10.46 -22.43
CA GLY A 322 -21.60 -10.77 -23.30
C GLY A 322 -22.04 -9.61 -24.20
N ALA A 323 -23.37 -9.52 -24.36
CA ALA A 323 -24.02 -8.62 -25.33
C ALA A 323 -23.66 -7.14 -25.12
N ALA A 324 -23.86 -6.34 -26.17
CA ALA A 324 -23.65 -4.90 -26.12
C ALA A 324 -24.52 -4.24 -25.03
N PRO A 325 -24.01 -3.20 -24.36
CA PRO A 325 -24.79 -2.46 -23.37
C PRO A 325 -26.03 -1.83 -24.01
N GLU A 326 -27.09 -1.69 -23.23
CA GLU A 326 -28.26 -0.92 -23.65
C GLU A 326 -27.86 0.53 -23.91
N ARG A 327 -28.45 1.13 -24.95
CA ARG A 327 -28.23 2.54 -25.27
C ARG A 327 -28.70 3.40 -24.08
N PRO A 328 -27.82 4.22 -23.48
CA PRO A 328 -28.20 5.08 -22.37
C PRO A 328 -29.23 6.11 -22.84
N PRO A 329 -30.19 6.51 -21.99
CA PRO A 329 -31.14 7.56 -22.32
C PRO A 329 -30.40 8.87 -22.60
N ASP A 330 -31.04 9.74 -23.38
CA ASP A 330 -30.49 11.06 -23.63
C ASP A 330 -30.67 11.95 -22.37
N ALA A 331 -29.72 12.85 -22.15
CA ALA A 331 -29.75 13.77 -21.02
C ALA A 331 -30.98 14.69 -21.12
N ALA A 332 -31.45 15.24 -19.99
CA ALA A 332 -32.57 16.20 -20.00
C ALA A 332 -32.29 17.44 -20.87
N ARG A 333 -31.02 17.80 -21.03
CA ARG A 333 -30.54 18.84 -21.95
C ARG A 333 -29.35 18.29 -22.75
N PRO A 334 -29.61 17.55 -23.84
CA PRO A 334 -28.55 16.97 -24.66
C PRO A 334 -27.65 18.08 -25.21
N ARG A 335 -26.35 17.77 -25.28
CA ARG A 335 -25.31 18.63 -25.85
C ARG A 335 -24.68 17.91 -27.02
N ARG A 336 -24.04 18.64 -27.92
CA ARG A 336 -23.39 18.09 -29.12
C ARG A 336 -21.88 18.21 -29.00
N PHE A 337 -21.19 17.09 -29.13
CA PHE A 337 -19.74 17.02 -29.06
C PHE A 337 -19.15 16.45 -30.35
N ALA A 338 -18.08 17.06 -30.83
CA ALA A 338 -17.24 16.50 -31.89
C ALA A 338 -15.94 15.96 -31.28
N VAL A 339 -15.55 14.73 -31.65
CA VAL A 339 -14.30 14.10 -31.23
C VAL A 339 -13.45 13.82 -32.46
N VAL A 340 -12.31 14.48 -32.59
CA VAL A 340 -11.40 14.36 -33.73
C VAL A 340 -10.34 13.32 -33.42
N GLY A 341 -10.39 12.18 -34.10
CA GLY A 341 -9.51 11.02 -33.90
C GLY A 341 -10.17 9.90 -33.09
N SER A 342 -10.07 8.67 -33.59
CA SER A 342 -10.63 7.46 -32.99
C SER A 342 -9.60 6.59 -32.27
N GLY A 343 -8.50 7.19 -31.82
CA GLY A 343 -7.54 6.53 -30.92
C GLY A 343 -8.13 6.33 -29.51
N PRO A 344 -7.38 5.72 -28.58
CA PRO A 344 -7.89 5.37 -27.24
C PRO A 344 -8.51 6.55 -26.48
N ALA A 345 -7.90 7.75 -26.57
CA ALA A 345 -8.42 8.94 -25.93
C ALA A 345 -9.76 9.41 -26.52
N GLY A 346 -9.89 9.42 -27.85
CA GLY A 346 -11.12 9.80 -28.53
C GLY A 346 -12.26 8.83 -28.25
N LEU A 347 -11.98 7.52 -28.31
CA LEU A 347 -12.94 6.48 -27.95
C LEU A 347 -13.39 6.62 -26.49
N SER A 348 -12.46 6.86 -25.56
CA SER A 348 -12.81 7.06 -24.15
C SER A 348 -13.60 8.34 -23.90
N ALA A 349 -13.29 9.43 -24.60
CA ALA A 349 -14.03 10.68 -24.49
C ALA A 349 -15.47 10.50 -25.02
N ALA A 350 -15.61 9.88 -26.19
CA ALA A 350 -16.91 9.62 -26.80
C ALA A 350 -17.78 8.70 -25.94
N PHE A 351 -17.18 7.64 -25.38
CA PHE A 351 -17.84 6.76 -24.43
C PHE A 351 -18.36 7.52 -23.20
N ALA A 352 -17.52 8.34 -22.55
CA ALA A 352 -17.90 9.07 -21.35
C ALA A 352 -19.07 10.05 -21.62
N LEU A 353 -18.99 10.80 -22.72
CA LEU A 353 -20.02 11.77 -23.10
C LEU A 353 -21.33 11.11 -23.52
N ARG A 354 -21.26 9.99 -24.26
CA ARG A 354 -22.47 9.26 -24.66
C ARG A 354 -23.13 8.58 -23.48
N THR A 355 -22.36 7.98 -22.57
CA THR A 355 -22.88 7.41 -21.32
C THR A 355 -23.56 8.45 -20.44
N ALA A 356 -23.10 9.71 -20.48
CA ALA A 356 -23.75 10.83 -19.81
C ALA A 356 -25.01 11.37 -20.54
N GLY A 357 -25.40 10.78 -21.68
CA GLY A 357 -26.64 11.13 -22.38
C GLY A 357 -26.50 12.19 -23.49
N HIS A 358 -25.29 12.49 -23.95
CA HIS A 358 -25.05 13.54 -24.96
C HIS A 358 -24.83 12.97 -26.37
N ALA A 359 -25.07 13.79 -27.39
CA ALA A 359 -24.82 13.45 -28.78
C ALA A 359 -23.33 13.62 -29.10
N VAL A 360 -22.72 12.58 -29.67
CA VAL A 360 -21.28 12.56 -29.95
C VAL A 360 -21.04 12.05 -31.36
N THR A 361 -20.19 12.78 -32.11
CA THR A 361 -19.69 12.34 -33.41
C THR A 361 -18.17 12.24 -33.39
N ILE A 362 -17.65 11.05 -33.69
CA ILE A 362 -16.23 10.81 -33.93
C ILE A 362 -15.91 11.09 -35.40
N LEU A 363 -14.88 11.88 -35.65
CA LEU A 363 -14.33 12.18 -36.96
C LEU A 363 -12.96 11.53 -37.07
N GLU A 364 -12.81 10.57 -37.97
CA GLU A 364 -11.58 9.78 -38.14
C GLU A 364 -11.04 9.95 -39.56
N ALA A 365 -9.75 10.27 -39.68
CA ALA A 365 -9.08 10.45 -40.96
C ALA A 365 -8.88 9.12 -41.70
N ALA A 366 -8.59 8.04 -40.97
CA ALA A 366 -8.42 6.71 -41.53
C ALA A 366 -9.75 6.10 -42.01
N PRO A 367 -9.72 5.07 -42.87
CA PRO A 367 -10.93 4.37 -43.32
C PRO A 367 -11.67 3.59 -42.21
N ARG A 368 -11.03 3.33 -41.06
CA ARG A 368 -11.58 2.55 -39.95
C ARG A 368 -11.16 3.12 -38.61
N LEU A 369 -12.01 2.94 -37.59
CA LEU A 369 -11.76 3.41 -36.23
C LEU A 369 -10.66 2.63 -35.50
N GLY A 370 -9.94 3.27 -34.59
CA GLY A 370 -9.04 2.63 -33.63
C GLY A 370 -7.66 3.29 -33.50
N GLY A 371 -7.28 4.18 -34.42
CA GLY A 371 -5.97 4.84 -34.42
C GLY A 371 -4.81 3.84 -34.27
N VAL A 372 -3.89 4.11 -33.34
CA VAL A 372 -2.72 3.24 -33.08
C VAL A 372 -3.09 1.80 -32.69
N LEU A 373 -4.27 1.56 -32.11
CA LEU A 373 -4.75 0.21 -31.81
C LEU A 373 -4.96 -0.60 -33.09
N ARG A 374 -5.41 0.05 -34.16
CA ARG A 374 -5.62 -0.58 -35.46
C ARG A 374 -4.37 -0.54 -36.33
N ASN A 375 -3.59 0.52 -36.31
CA ASN A 375 -2.53 0.72 -37.31
C ASN A 375 -1.11 0.46 -36.77
N GLY A 376 -0.90 0.59 -35.46
CA GLY A 376 0.43 0.47 -34.84
C GLY A 376 0.68 -0.85 -34.13
N ILE A 377 -0.23 -1.26 -33.25
CA ILE A 377 -0.01 -2.46 -32.41
C ILE A 377 -0.15 -3.73 -33.26
N PRO A 378 0.83 -4.65 -33.33
CA PRO A 378 0.75 -5.84 -34.16
C PRO A 378 -0.38 -6.81 -33.77
N ALA A 379 -0.88 -7.58 -34.75
CA ALA A 379 -1.99 -8.53 -34.55
C ALA A 379 -1.70 -9.62 -33.51
N TYR A 380 -0.43 -10.03 -33.37
CA TYR A 380 0.00 -11.02 -32.38
C TYR A 380 -0.08 -10.50 -30.93
N ARG A 381 -0.22 -9.18 -30.73
CA ARG A 381 -0.48 -8.54 -29.42
C ARG A 381 -1.92 -8.08 -29.28
N LEU A 382 -2.49 -7.52 -30.35
CA LEU A 382 -3.86 -7.04 -30.37
C LEU A 382 -4.56 -7.49 -31.67
N PRO A 383 -5.30 -8.61 -31.63
CA PRO A 383 -6.08 -9.08 -32.76
C PRO A 383 -7.15 -8.06 -33.19
N HIS A 384 -7.47 -8.03 -34.49
CA HIS A 384 -8.43 -7.09 -35.06
C HIS A 384 -9.85 -7.30 -34.54
N ASP A 385 -10.28 -8.56 -34.46
CA ASP A 385 -11.59 -8.96 -33.95
C ASP A 385 -11.78 -8.54 -32.48
N VAL A 386 -10.72 -8.60 -31.67
CA VAL A 386 -10.74 -8.12 -30.28
C VAL A 386 -11.03 -6.62 -30.22
N LEU A 387 -10.35 -5.82 -31.04
CA LEU A 387 -10.62 -4.37 -31.12
C LEU A 387 -12.03 -4.09 -31.66
N ASP A 388 -12.44 -4.81 -32.69
CA ASP A 388 -13.75 -4.63 -33.32
C ASP A 388 -14.90 -4.95 -32.36
N ARG A 389 -14.74 -5.93 -31.44
CA ARG A 389 -15.69 -6.20 -30.36
C ARG A 389 -15.88 -5.01 -29.42
N ASP A 390 -14.78 -4.39 -28.97
CA ASP A 390 -14.84 -3.19 -28.10
C ASP A 390 -15.48 -2.00 -28.84
N LEU A 391 -15.12 -1.79 -30.11
CA LEU A 391 -15.69 -0.72 -30.93
C LEU A 391 -17.19 -0.92 -31.19
N ALA A 392 -17.62 -2.15 -31.47
CA ALA A 392 -19.03 -2.46 -31.68
C ALA A 392 -19.87 -2.14 -30.43
N ARG A 393 -19.36 -2.45 -29.23
CA ARG A 393 -20.02 -2.08 -27.96
C ARG A 393 -20.14 -0.56 -27.80
N LEU A 394 -19.09 0.18 -28.13
CA LEU A 394 -19.11 1.65 -28.07
C LEU A 394 -20.14 2.23 -29.05
N LEU A 395 -20.17 1.75 -30.30
CA LEU A 395 -21.12 2.24 -31.31
C LEU A 395 -22.57 1.89 -30.95
N ALA A 396 -22.81 0.74 -30.32
CA ALA A 396 -24.14 0.34 -29.83
C ALA A 396 -24.73 1.31 -28.78
N LEU A 397 -23.89 2.10 -28.10
CA LEU A 397 -24.35 3.17 -27.21
C LEU A 397 -24.99 4.35 -27.97
N GLY A 398 -24.88 4.39 -29.30
CA GLY A 398 -25.37 5.49 -30.13
C GLY A 398 -24.35 6.60 -30.35
N VAL A 399 -23.05 6.25 -30.40
CA VAL A 399 -21.99 7.16 -30.87
C VAL A 399 -21.96 7.15 -32.39
N ASP A 400 -22.04 8.32 -33.02
CA ASP A 400 -21.87 8.45 -34.46
C ASP A 400 -20.37 8.46 -34.83
N ALA A 401 -20.02 7.87 -35.96
CA ALA A 401 -18.64 7.86 -36.44
C ALA A 401 -18.58 8.13 -37.95
N ARG A 402 -17.66 9.01 -38.36
CA ARG A 402 -17.38 9.34 -39.76
C ARG A 402 -15.91 9.07 -40.03
N CYS A 403 -15.63 8.00 -40.77
CA CYS A 403 -14.28 7.63 -41.21
C CYS A 403 -13.95 8.30 -42.55
N GLY A 404 -12.67 8.35 -42.92
CA GLY A 404 -12.20 9.04 -44.14
C GLY A 404 -12.37 10.56 -44.08
N TYR A 405 -12.54 11.13 -42.90
CA TYR A 405 -12.77 12.55 -42.68
C TYR A 405 -11.55 13.18 -42.00
N ALA A 406 -10.61 13.67 -42.80
CA ALA A 406 -9.46 14.41 -42.31
C ALA A 406 -9.91 15.81 -41.85
N VAL A 407 -9.45 16.21 -40.66
CA VAL A 407 -9.78 17.51 -40.05
C VAL A 407 -8.54 18.39 -40.09
N ASP A 408 -8.67 19.57 -40.69
CA ASP A 408 -7.64 20.61 -40.69
C ASP A 408 -8.03 21.77 -39.75
N ALA A 409 -7.17 22.80 -39.70
CA ALA A 409 -7.38 23.98 -38.86
C ALA A 409 -8.66 24.77 -39.21
N ALA A 410 -9.11 24.77 -40.47
CA ALA A 410 -10.33 25.44 -40.88
C ALA A 410 -11.55 24.65 -40.37
N ALA A 411 -11.56 23.34 -40.57
CA ALA A 411 -12.59 22.44 -40.06
C ALA A 411 -12.68 22.48 -38.53
N VAL A 412 -11.57 22.63 -37.79
CA VAL A 412 -11.62 22.84 -36.33
C VAL A 412 -12.39 24.10 -35.95
N ARG A 413 -12.21 25.22 -36.67
CA ARG A 413 -13.01 26.45 -36.42
C ARG A 413 -14.50 26.21 -36.67
N GLU A 414 -14.84 25.52 -37.76
CA GLU A 414 -16.23 25.21 -38.11
C GLU A 414 -16.88 24.30 -37.06
N LEU A 415 -16.17 23.25 -36.63
CA LEU A 415 -16.62 22.33 -35.59
C LEU A 415 -16.84 23.07 -34.27
N ALA A 416 -15.93 23.99 -33.90
CA ALA A 416 -16.04 24.81 -32.70
C ALA A 416 -17.28 25.70 -32.71
N ALA A 417 -17.69 26.22 -33.87
CA ALA A 417 -18.92 27.00 -34.02
C ALA A 417 -20.21 26.14 -33.99
N GLY A 418 -20.14 24.89 -34.45
CA GLY A 418 -21.30 24.00 -34.57
C GLY A 418 -21.62 23.13 -33.34
N HIS A 419 -20.67 22.95 -32.43
CA HIS A 419 -20.75 22.02 -31.29
C HIS A 419 -20.60 22.75 -29.95
N ASP A 420 -21.12 22.16 -28.89
CA ASP A 420 -20.94 22.67 -27.53
C ASP A 420 -19.48 22.54 -27.08
N ALA A 421 -18.78 21.48 -27.50
CA ALA A 421 -17.34 21.37 -27.40
C ALA A 421 -16.74 20.42 -28.45
N VAL A 422 -15.45 20.62 -28.73
CA VAL A 422 -14.63 19.79 -29.63
C VAL A 422 -13.47 19.20 -28.86
N ILE A 423 -13.23 17.90 -29.00
CA ILE A 423 -12.11 17.18 -28.37
C ILE A 423 -11.16 16.70 -29.46
N LEU A 424 -9.96 17.24 -29.48
CA LEU A 424 -8.87 16.88 -30.38
C LEU A 424 -8.08 15.72 -29.77
N ALA A 425 -8.28 14.52 -30.30
CA ALA A 425 -7.66 13.28 -29.87
C ALA A 425 -6.86 12.62 -31.02
N ALA A 426 -6.26 13.42 -31.89
CA ALA A 426 -5.52 12.98 -33.07
C ALA A 426 -4.18 12.30 -32.74
N GLY A 427 -3.73 12.32 -31.49
CA GLY A 427 -2.43 11.76 -31.09
C GLY A 427 -1.24 12.55 -31.65
N ARG A 428 -0.07 11.93 -31.67
CA ARG A 428 1.17 12.52 -32.20
C ARG A 428 1.44 11.97 -33.60
N GLN A 429 1.09 12.71 -34.64
CA GLN A 429 1.14 12.21 -36.02
C GLN A 429 2.49 12.46 -36.71
N ARG A 430 3.25 13.46 -36.27
CA ARG A 430 4.51 13.84 -36.92
C ARG A 430 5.63 12.90 -36.47
N ALA A 431 6.13 12.05 -37.37
CA ALA A 431 7.28 11.19 -37.11
C ALA A 431 8.52 12.03 -36.77
N SER A 432 9.29 11.56 -35.78
CA SER A 432 10.62 12.13 -35.51
C SER A 432 11.61 11.56 -36.52
N ASP A 433 12.53 12.37 -37.01
CA ASP A 433 13.50 11.95 -38.02
C ASP A 433 14.96 12.12 -37.55
N LEU A 434 15.90 11.55 -38.31
CA LEU A 434 17.33 11.73 -38.15
C LEU A 434 17.91 12.50 -39.32
N GLU A 435 18.47 13.67 -39.04
CA GLU A 435 19.24 14.46 -40.01
C GLU A 435 20.68 13.93 -40.10
N VAL A 436 20.84 12.78 -40.74
CA VAL A 436 22.14 12.11 -40.93
C VAL A 436 22.39 11.76 -42.40
N PRO A 437 23.65 11.67 -42.85
CA PRO A 437 23.98 11.21 -44.20
C PRO A 437 23.35 9.84 -44.51
N GLY A 438 22.89 9.67 -45.76
CA GLY A 438 22.28 8.41 -46.22
C GLY A 438 20.85 8.16 -45.73
N ARG A 439 20.22 9.10 -44.99
CA ARG A 439 18.85 8.95 -44.49
C ARG A 439 17.82 8.63 -45.60
N SER A 440 18.00 9.19 -46.79
CA SER A 440 17.10 9.00 -47.94
C SER A 440 17.37 7.73 -48.75
N LEU A 441 18.35 6.90 -48.36
CA LEU A 441 18.67 5.66 -49.07
C LEU A 441 17.46 4.71 -49.05
N PRO A 442 17.13 4.07 -50.19
CA PRO A 442 16.16 2.98 -50.21
C PRO A 442 16.50 1.90 -49.17
N GLY A 443 15.49 1.43 -48.44
CA GLY A 443 15.65 0.48 -47.33
C GLY A 443 15.75 1.11 -45.94
N VAL A 444 15.88 2.44 -45.82
CA VAL A 444 15.70 3.18 -44.57
C VAL A 444 14.25 3.68 -44.48
N VAL A 445 13.41 2.98 -43.70
CA VAL A 445 11.97 3.21 -43.65
C VAL A 445 11.49 3.60 -42.25
N ASP A 446 10.37 4.33 -42.21
CA ASP A 446 9.68 4.65 -40.95
C ASP A 446 9.05 3.39 -40.35
N GLY A 447 9.26 3.17 -39.05
CA GLY A 447 8.81 1.98 -38.35
C GLY A 447 7.29 1.87 -38.23
N LEU A 448 6.57 2.99 -38.05
CA LEU A 448 5.11 2.96 -37.98
C LEU A 448 4.49 2.70 -39.34
N GLY A 449 5.03 3.31 -40.40
CA GLY A 449 4.65 3.00 -41.78
C GLY A 449 4.87 1.54 -42.12
N PHE A 450 5.96 0.94 -41.65
CA PHE A 450 6.21 -0.49 -41.77
C PHE A 450 5.14 -1.34 -41.06
N LEU A 451 4.85 -1.05 -39.79
CA LEU A 451 3.84 -1.79 -39.02
C LEU A 451 2.44 -1.68 -39.64
N ASP A 452 2.04 -0.48 -40.06
CA ASP A 452 0.76 -0.24 -40.72
C ASP A 452 0.66 -0.99 -42.06
N GLY A 453 1.73 -0.97 -42.85
CA GLY A 453 1.82 -1.72 -44.11
C GLY A 453 1.67 -3.23 -43.92
N VAL A 454 2.39 -3.81 -42.95
CA VAL A 454 2.27 -5.24 -42.62
C VAL A 454 0.86 -5.58 -42.16
N LYS A 455 0.27 -4.75 -41.29
CA LYS A 455 -1.04 -5.01 -40.70
C LYS A 455 -2.19 -4.90 -41.71
N ASN A 456 -2.05 -4.08 -42.75
CA ASN A 456 -3.03 -3.97 -43.83
C ASN A 456 -2.74 -4.90 -45.03
N GLY A 457 -1.86 -5.90 -44.87
CA GLY A 457 -1.59 -6.92 -45.89
C GLY A 457 -0.63 -6.47 -47.01
N GLY A 458 -0.02 -5.29 -46.89
CA GLY A 458 0.99 -4.77 -47.81
C GLY A 458 2.43 -5.02 -47.35
N GLY A 459 2.64 -5.86 -46.33
CA GLY A 459 3.97 -6.11 -45.77
C GLY A 459 4.94 -6.69 -46.79
N ARG A 460 6.12 -6.06 -46.94
CA ARG A 460 7.24 -6.63 -47.69
C ARG A 460 7.80 -7.85 -46.96
N ALA A 461 8.09 -8.92 -47.71
CA ALA A 461 9.03 -9.93 -47.24
C ALA A 461 10.37 -9.22 -46.97
N LEU A 462 10.87 -9.36 -45.74
CA LEU A 462 12.18 -8.90 -45.36
C LEU A 462 13.16 -10.08 -45.52
N GLY A 463 14.43 -9.77 -45.75
CA GLY A 463 15.50 -10.75 -45.84
C GLY A 463 16.76 -10.21 -45.15
N GLY A 464 17.72 -11.09 -44.89
CA GLY A 464 19.00 -10.72 -44.31
C GLY A 464 18.90 -10.11 -42.92
N HIS A 465 19.71 -9.08 -42.67
CA HIS A 465 19.86 -8.42 -41.38
C HIS A 465 19.14 -7.06 -41.33
N VAL A 466 18.11 -6.96 -40.49
CA VAL A 466 17.35 -5.73 -40.27
C VAL A 466 17.79 -5.05 -38.98
N VAL A 467 18.08 -3.75 -39.06
CA VAL A 467 18.39 -2.92 -37.89
C VAL A 467 17.18 -2.05 -37.53
N VAL A 468 16.75 -2.11 -36.28
CA VAL A 468 15.67 -1.25 -35.76
C VAL A 468 16.26 -0.20 -34.84
N VAL A 469 16.05 1.08 -35.13
CA VAL A 469 16.57 2.19 -34.32
C VAL A 469 15.47 2.72 -33.42
N GLY A 470 15.62 2.56 -32.11
CA GLY A 470 14.64 3.03 -31.12
C GLY A 470 14.60 2.16 -29.87
N GLY A 471 13.87 2.59 -28.84
CA GLY A 471 13.75 1.84 -27.59
C GLY A 471 12.33 1.76 -27.02
N GLY A 472 11.34 2.37 -27.69
CA GLY A 472 9.94 2.33 -27.27
C GLY A 472 9.21 1.07 -27.76
N ASN A 473 7.93 0.95 -27.39
CA ASN A 473 7.09 -0.18 -27.82
C ASN A 473 7.07 -0.34 -29.34
N THR A 474 7.00 0.75 -30.09
CA THR A 474 7.11 0.75 -31.56
C THR A 474 8.38 0.07 -32.06
N ALA A 475 9.53 0.28 -31.40
CA ALA A 475 10.79 -0.34 -31.80
C ALA A 475 10.77 -1.85 -31.55
N VAL A 476 10.24 -2.27 -30.40
CA VAL A 476 10.09 -3.70 -30.07
C VAL A 476 9.11 -4.38 -31.02
N ASP A 477 7.97 -3.72 -31.32
CA ASP A 477 6.98 -4.21 -32.26
C ASP A 477 7.55 -4.30 -33.69
N CYS A 478 8.32 -3.31 -34.14
CA CYS A 478 9.03 -3.35 -35.41
C CYS A 478 10.00 -4.53 -35.47
N ALA A 479 10.81 -4.73 -34.42
CA ALA A 479 11.80 -5.80 -34.40
C ALA A 479 11.17 -7.19 -34.45
N ARG A 480 10.13 -7.42 -33.63
CA ARG A 480 9.38 -8.69 -33.59
C ARG A 480 8.60 -8.93 -34.88
N THR A 481 8.04 -7.88 -35.48
CA THR A 481 7.35 -7.97 -36.77
C THR A 481 8.32 -8.24 -37.91
N ALA A 482 9.51 -7.62 -37.91
CA ALA A 482 10.52 -7.85 -38.93
C ALA A 482 10.97 -9.32 -38.99
N LEU A 483 11.15 -9.95 -37.83
CA LEU A 483 11.45 -11.39 -37.73
C LEU A 483 10.35 -12.24 -38.36
N ARG A 484 9.08 -11.92 -38.08
CA ARG A 484 7.90 -12.61 -38.66
C ARG A 484 7.73 -12.37 -40.16
N CYS A 485 8.28 -11.26 -40.67
CA CYS A 485 8.30 -10.94 -42.10
C CYS A 485 9.47 -11.59 -42.86
N GLY A 486 10.30 -12.42 -42.20
CA GLY A 486 11.34 -13.22 -42.86
C GLY A 486 12.78 -12.73 -42.67
N ALA A 487 13.02 -11.69 -41.85
CA ALA A 487 14.39 -11.27 -41.52
C ALA A 487 15.16 -12.42 -40.83
N GLU A 488 16.38 -12.70 -41.30
CA GLU A 488 17.23 -13.76 -40.74
C GLU A 488 17.86 -13.33 -39.41
N ARG A 489 18.18 -12.05 -39.29
CA ARG A 489 18.71 -11.43 -38.08
C ARG A 489 18.03 -10.09 -37.85
N VAL A 490 17.73 -9.77 -36.60
CA VAL A 490 17.23 -8.44 -36.21
C VAL A 490 18.05 -7.89 -35.04
N THR A 491 18.54 -6.65 -35.20
CA THR A 491 19.25 -5.93 -34.14
C THR A 491 18.50 -4.65 -33.78
N LEU A 492 18.07 -4.52 -32.53
CA LEU A 492 17.48 -3.31 -31.98
C LEU A 492 18.59 -2.43 -31.37
N VAL A 493 18.78 -1.26 -31.94
CA VAL A 493 19.79 -0.27 -31.57
C VAL A 493 19.17 0.80 -30.69
N TYR A 494 19.73 1.02 -29.50
CA TYR A 494 19.27 2.05 -28.57
C TYR A 494 20.41 2.86 -27.97
N ARG A 495 20.20 4.17 -27.89
CA ARG A 495 21.19 5.16 -27.42
C ARG A 495 21.42 5.17 -25.90
N ARG A 496 20.73 4.33 -25.12
CA ARG A 496 20.91 4.22 -23.66
C ARG A 496 20.98 2.75 -23.25
N GLY A 497 21.09 2.50 -21.95
CA GLY A 497 21.13 1.17 -21.37
C GLY A 497 19.76 0.49 -21.32
N ARG A 498 19.76 -0.76 -20.85
CA ARG A 498 18.55 -1.61 -20.77
C ARG A 498 17.53 -1.03 -19.77
N ALA A 499 18.01 -0.50 -18.65
CA ALA A 499 17.15 0.05 -17.60
C ALA A 499 16.37 1.30 -18.04
N GLU A 500 16.90 2.03 -19.04
CA GLU A 500 16.27 3.23 -19.60
C GLU A 500 15.37 2.96 -20.81
N LEU A 501 15.19 1.70 -21.23
CA LEU A 501 14.28 1.36 -22.32
C LEU A 501 12.84 1.73 -21.93
N PRO A 502 12.15 2.59 -22.71
CA PRO A 502 10.77 2.96 -22.42
C PRO A 502 9.74 1.89 -22.81
N ALA A 503 10.13 0.86 -23.57
CA ALA A 503 9.24 -0.26 -23.89
C ALA A 503 8.88 -1.09 -22.64
N ILE A 504 7.75 -1.80 -22.72
CA ILE A 504 7.29 -2.68 -21.65
C ILE A 504 8.33 -3.77 -21.38
N ALA A 505 8.74 -3.94 -20.13
CA ALA A 505 9.82 -4.87 -19.74
C ALA A 505 9.58 -6.30 -20.26
N SER A 506 8.37 -6.83 -20.09
CA SER A 506 8.03 -8.17 -20.59
C SER A 506 8.14 -8.28 -22.11
N GLU A 507 7.85 -7.22 -22.86
CA GLU A 507 7.96 -7.21 -24.33
C GLU A 507 9.44 -7.22 -24.78
N ILE A 508 10.31 -6.55 -24.03
CA ILE A 508 11.76 -6.57 -24.26
C ILE A 508 12.30 -7.98 -23.99
N ASP A 509 11.85 -8.62 -22.91
CA ASP A 509 12.25 -9.99 -22.56
C ASP A 509 11.74 -11.00 -23.59
N GLU A 510 10.51 -10.85 -24.07
CA GLU A 510 9.95 -11.67 -25.15
C GLU A 510 10.71 -11.48 -26.47
N ALA A 511 11.05 -10.24 -26.83
CA ALA A 511 11.82 -9.95 -28.04
C ALA A 511 13.21 -10.61 -27.99
N ALA A 512 13.90 -10.51 -26.84
CA ALA A 512 15.19 -11.16 -26.64
C ALA A 512 15.06 -12.69 -26.72
N ALA A 513 13.99 -13.28 -26.15
CA ALA A 513 13.72 -14.70 -26.23
C ALA A 513 13.38 -15.18 -27.67
N GLU A 514 12.90 -14.29 -28.54
CA GLU A 514 12.70 -14.55 -29.98
C GLU A 514 14.00 -14.43 -30.79
N GLY A 515 15.14 -14.09 -30.16
CA GLY A 515 16.45 -13.98 -30.81
C GLY A 515 16.82 -12.58 -31.31
N ILE A 516 16.05 -11.54 -30.94
CA ILE A 516 16.38 -10.15 -31.30
C ILE A 516 17.59 -9.68 -30.47
N ALA A 517 18.65 -9.26 -31.16
CA ALA A 517 19.84 -8.73 -30.52
C ALA A 517 19.61 -7.29 -30.05
N LEU A 518 20.02 -6.97 -28.81
CA LEU A 518 19.96 -5.61 -28.28
C LEU A 518 21.35 -4.98 -28.32
N LEU A 519 21.52 -3.95 -29.15
CA LEU A 519 22.74 -3.17 -29.24
C LEU A 519 22.54 -1.81 -28.55
N LEU A 520 22.92 -1.77 -27.28
CA LEU A 520 22.72 -0.63 -26.37
C LEU A 520 23.90 0.34 -26.44
N HIS A 521 23.71 1.56 -25.91
CA HIS A 521 24.72 2.63 -25.93
C HIS A 521 25.27 2.90 -27.33
N ARG A 522 24.38 2.85 -28.33
CA ARG A 522 24.69 3.12 -29.74
C ARG A 522 23.64 4.01 -30.37
N GLN A 523 24.06 4.92 -31.23
CA GLN A 523 23.18 5.77 -32.01
C GLN A 523 23.67 5.85 -33.46
N PRO A 524 22.78 5.78 -34.47
CA PRO A 524 23.16 6.02 -35.85
C PRO A 524 23.62 7.46 -36.09
N VAL A 525 24.72 7.60 -36.81
CA VAL A 525 25.29 8.89 -37.26
C VAL A 525 25.37 9.01 -38.78
N ALA A 526 25.24 7.90 -39.51
CA ALA A 526 25.07 7.86 -40.96
C ALA A 526 24.52 6.49 -41.40
N PHE A 527 23.94 6.44 -42.60
CA PHE A 527 23.63 5.21 -43.33
C PHE A 527 24.49 5.14 -44.59
N THR A 528 24.95 3.94 -44.94
CA THR A 528 25.89 3.72 -46.05
C THR A 528 25.31 2.73 -47.05
N GLY A 529 25.64 2.95 -48.32
CA GLY A 529 25.25 2.11 -49.46
C GLY A 529 25.11 2.98 -50.71
N ASP A 530 25.17 2.35 -51.89
CA ASP A 530 25.13 3.04 -53.17
C ASP A 530 23.67 3.25 -53.63
N ASP A 531 22.97 2.17 -53.98
CA ASP A 531 21.59 2.20 -54.48
C ASP A 531 20.54 1.91 -53.39
N GLN A 532 20.95 1.25 -52.31
CA GLN A 532 20.13 0.89 -51.15
C GLN A 532 21.01 0.85 -49.90
N VAL A 533 20.40 0.79 -48.73
CA VAL A 533 21.15 0.65 -47.47
C VAL A 533 21.88 -0.69 -47.41
N GLU A 534 23.17 -0.64 -47.10
CA GLU A 534 24.05 -1.81 -46.89
C GLU A 534 24.69 -1.79 -45.49
N GLY A 535 24.60 -0.67 -44.79
CA GLY A 535 25.09 -0.55 -43.42
C GLY A 535 24.63 0.70 -42.69
N VAL A 536 24.78 0.65 -41.37
CA VAL A 536 24.56 1.78 -40.46
C VAL A 536 25.84 2.08 -39.70
N VAL A 537 26.26 3.35 -39.72
CA VAL A 537 27.38 3.86 -38.92
C VAL A 537 26.85 4.21 -37.54
N LEU A 538 27.33 3.50 -36.52
CA LEU A 538 26.90 3.65 -35.14
C LEU A 538 28.01 4.28 -34.30
N ALA A 539 27.70 5.38 -33.64
CA ALA A 539 28.57 5.97 -32.64
C ALA A 539 28.34 5.36 -31.25
N GLU A 540 29.39 5.22 -30.45
CA GLU A 540 29.25 4.90 -29.03
C GLU A 540 28.63 6.08 -28.27
N VAL A 541 27.74 5.77 -27.33
CA VAL A 541 27.03 6.76 -26.52
C VAL A 541 27.37 6.61 -25.05
N GLU A 542 27.93 7.66 -24.47
CA GLU A 542 28.22 7.75 -23.05
C GLU A 542 27.08 8.42 -22.28
N ALA A 543 26.96 8.07 -20.99
CA ALA A 543 25.88 8.56 -20.14
C ALA A 543 26.27 9.89 -19.49
N GLY A 544 25.79 11.00 -20.06
CA GLY A 544 25.95 12.34 -19.50
C GLY A 544 25.07 12.61 -18.27
N ALA A 545 24.98 13.89 -17.90
CA ALA A 545 24.14 14.31 -16.77
C ALA A 545 22.65 13.97 -16.99
N PRO A 546 21.89 13.66 -15.92
CA PRO A 546 20.44 13.49 -15.99
C PRO A 546 19.74 14.77 -16.48
N ASP A 547 18.70 14.59 -17.29
CA ASP A 547 17.76 15.63 -17.68
C ASP A 547 16.68 15.87 -16.61
N ALA A 548 15.75 16.79 -16.87
CA ALA A 548 14.65 17.11 -15.95
C ALA A 548 13.70 15.92 -15.67
N SER A 549 13.71 14.89 -16.51
CA SER A 549 12.97 13.64 -16.28
C SER A 549 13.78 12.61 -15.46
N GLY A 550 14.99 12.95 -15.02
CA GLY A 550 15.93 12.06 -14.34
C GLY A 550 16.71 11.14 -15.27
N ARG A 551 16.46 11.20 -16.59
CA ARG A 551 17.12 10.31 -17.57
C ARG A 551 18.45 10.91 -18.00
N ARG A 552 19.52 10.10 -18.03
CA ARG A 552 20.83 10.56 -18.50
C ARG A 552 20.79 10.97 -19.97
N ARG A 553 21.38 12.14 -20.25
CA ARG A 553 21.53 12.66 -21.61
C ARG A 553 22.56 11.81 -22.36
N PRO A 554 22.25 11.31 -23.56
CA PRO A 554 23.22 10.60 -24.39
C PRO A 554 24.28 11.59 -24.89
N VAL A 555 25.56 11.28 -24.65
CA VAL A 555 26.71 12.01 -25.22
C VAL A 555 27.30 11.14 -26.32
N VAL A 556 27.10 11.56 -27.57
CA VAL A 556 27.59 10.83 -28.75
C VAL A 556 29.10 11.06 -28.88
N THR A 557 29.87 9.98 -28.97
CA THR A 557 31.33 10.04 -29.13
C THR A 557 31.74 9.98 -30.60
N ASP A 558 33.01 10.24 -30.86
CA ASP A 558 33.65 10.09 -32.18
C ASP A 558 34.00 8.63 -32.54
N ARG A 559 33.97 7.72 -31.55
CA ARG A 559 34.16 6.28 -31.75
C ARG A 559 32.96 5.71 -32.50
N THR A 560 33.20 5.31 -33.75
CA THR A 560 32.18 4.78 -34.65
C THR A 560 32.52 3.39 -35.16
N ALA A 561 31.50 2.59 -35.46
CA ALA A 561 31.63 1.30 -36.12
C ALA A 561 30.50 1.11 -37.13
N VAL A 562 30.78 0.40 -38.22
CA VAL A 562 29.76 0.08 -39.23
C VAL A 562 29.14 -1.28 -38.91
N LEU A 563 27.81 -1.32 -38.88
CA LEU A 563 27.04 -2.54 -38.82
C LEU A 563 26.40 -2.79 -40.18
N ALA A 564 26.87 -3.81 -40.90
CA ALA A 564 26.28 -4.24 -42.16
C ALA A 564 24.82 -4.71 -41.96
N CYS A 565 23.92 -4.25 -42.81
CA CYS A 565 22.49 -4.54 -42.75
C CYS A 565 21.80 -4.32 -44.11
N ASP A 566 20.72 -5.04 -44.33
CA ASP A 566 19.94 -5.01 -45.58
C ASP A 566 18.70 -4.11 -45.47
N GLY A 567 18.40 -3.63 -44.27
CA GLY A 567 17.27 -2.74 -44.02
C GLY A 567 17.34 -2.05 -42.66
N VAL A 568 16.77 -0.85 -42.59
CA VAL A 568 16.69 -0.05 -41.37
C VAL A 568 15.25 0.39 -41.11
N LEU A 569 14.75 0.11 -39.90
CA LEU A 569 13.45 0.60 -39.42
C LEU A 569 13.68 1.69 -38.37
N LEU A 570 13.21 2.91 -38.63
CA LEU A 570 13.34 4.04 -37.71
C LEU A 570 12.10 4.13 -36.80
N ALA A 571 12.29 3.87 -35.51
CA ALA A 571 11.25 3.92 -34.47
C ALA A 571 11.62 4.97 -33.41
N LEU A 572 11.79 6.22 -33.85
CA LEU A 572 12.36 7.32 -33.08
C LEU A 572 11.34 8.08 -32.22
N GLY A 573 10.06 7.73 -32.33
CA GLY A 573 8.94 8.39 -31.67
C GLY A 573 8.26 9.44 -32.55
N GLN A 574 7.21 10.06 -32.03
CA GLN A 574 6.40 11.05 -32.75
C GLN A 574 6.24 12.32 -31.91
N ALA A 575 6.02 13.44 -32.60
CA ALA A 575 5.75 14.75 -32.03
C ALA A 575 4.27 15.14 -32.23
N ALA A 576 3.77 15.97 -31.31
CA ALA A 576 2.46 16.60 -31.49
C ALA A 576 2.48 17.49 -32.74
N ASP A 577 1.37 17.48 -33.47
CA ASP A 577 1.12 18.40 -34.56
C ASP A 577 0.04 19.40 -34.15
N LEU A 578 0.48 20.58 -33.69
CA LEU A 578 -0.41 21.68 -33.32
C LEU A 578 -0.83 22.51 -34.53
N GLY A 579 -0.39 22.17 -35.75
CA GLY A 579 -0.87 22.78 -36.99
C GLY A 579 -2.36 22.53 -37.25
N LEU A 580 -2.95 21.56 -36.54
CA LEU A 580 -4.39 21.32 -36.50
C LEU A 580 -5.17 22.43 -35.76
N LEU A 581 -4.49 23.25 -34.95
CA LEU A 581 -5.12 24.40 -34.32
C LEU A 581 -5.17 25.59 -35.28
N PRO A 582 -6.25 26.39 -35.23
CA PRO A 582 -6.32 27.60 -36.02
C PRO A 582 -5.21 28.59 -35.67
N ALA A 583 -4.70 29.30 -36.69
CA ALA A 583 -3.63 30.29 -36.51
C ALA A 583 -3.99 31.31 -35.41
N GLY A 584 -3.03 31.58 -34.53
CA GLY A 584 -3.19 32.47 -33.36
C GLY A 584 -3.70 31.77 -32.10
N TRP A 585 -4.10 30.50 -32.17
CA TRP A 585 -4.55 29.77 -31.00
C TRP A 585 -3.38 29.14 -30.23
N ALA A 586 -3.48 29.17 -28.89
CA ALA A 586 -2.50 28.57 -27.99
C ALA A 586 -3.17 27.53 -27.08
N VAL A 587 -2.40 26.59 -26.55
CA VAL A 587 -2.89 25.57 -25.61
C VAL A 587 -2.44 25.93 -24.20
N ARG A 588 -3.38 25.92 -23.25
CA ARG A 588 -3.11 26.05 -21.81
C ARG A 588 -3.91 24.97 -21.09
N GLU A 589 -3.23 24.12 -20.31
CA GLU A 589 -3.86 23.06 -19.51
C GLU A 589 -4.83 22.16 -20.30
N GLY A 590 -4.45 21.77 -21.53
CA GLY A 590 -5.26 20.91 -22.39
C GLY A 590 -6.46 21.61 -23.04
N ARG A 591 -6.58 22.93 -22.96
CA ARG A 591 -7.63 23.73 -23.62
C ARG A 591 -7.02 24.74 -24.59
N ALA A 592 -7.66 24.94 -25.74
CA ALA A 592 -7.26 25.95 -26.69
C ALA A 592 -7.80 27.34 -26.33
N PHE A 593 -7.03 28.37 -26.66
CA PHE A 593 -7.31 29.79 -26.39
C PHE A 593 -7.10 30.60 -27.66
N ASP A 594 -8.05 31.50 -27.95
CA ASP A 594 -7.93 32.53 -28.97
C ASP A 594 -7.49 33.84 -28.30
N GLY A 595 -6.19 34.14 -28.35
CA GLY A 595 -5.58 35.13 -27.46
C GLY A 595 -5.72 34.70 -26.00
N ASP A 596 -6.43 35.49 -25.19
CA ASP A 596 -6.73 35.15 -23.78
C ASP A 596 -8.13 34.58 -23.57
N ARG A 597 -8.92 34.45 -24.64
CA ARG A 597 -10.28 33.90 -24.54
C ARG A 597 -10.24 32.38 -24.64
N PRO A 598 -10.74 31.65 -23.65
CA PRO A 598 -10.81 30.20 -23.74
C PRO A 598 -11.84 29.77 -24.79
N THR A 599 -11.48 28.84 -25.65
CA THR A 599 -12.41 28.30 -26.67
C THR A 599 -13.12 27.06 -26.13
N ASN A 600 -14.06 26.48 -26.89
CA ASN A 600 -14.67 25.19 -26.56
C ASN A 600 -13.89 23.99 -27.13
N VAL A 601 -12.62 24.18 -27.50
CA VAL A 601 -11.76 23.15 -28.07
C VAL A 601 -10.74 22.65 -27.03
N TRP A 602 -10.67 21.33 -26.88
CA TRP A 602 -9.87 20.63 -25.88
C TRP A 602 -8.92 19.65 -26.56
N LEU A 603 -7.76 19.39 -25.96
CA LEU A 603 -6.81 18.39 -26.41
C LEU A 603 -6.86 17.18 -25.49
N ALA A 604 -6.70 15.98 -26.05
CA ALA A 604 -6.73 14.74 -25.30
C ALA A 604 -5.68 13.72 -25.78
N GLY A 605 -5.35 12.78 -24.90
CA GLY A 605 -4.43 11.68 -25.14
C GLY A 605 -2.99 12.13 -25.35
N ASP A 606 -2.30 11.50 -26.31
CA ASP A 606 -0.90 11.79 -26.61
C ASP A 606 -0.70 13.18 -27.25
N LEU A 607 -1.74 13.76 -27.84
CA LEU A 607 -1.70 15.14 -28.36
C LEU A 607 -1.54 16.16 -27.22
N ASP A 608 -2.14 15.87 -26.06
CA ASP A 608 -2.07 16.71 -24.86
C ASP A 608 -0.84 16.36 -24.00
N THR A 609 -0.76 15.11 -23.54
CA THR A 609 0.17 14.71 -22.47
C THR A 609 1.44 14.02 -22.98
N GLY A 610 1.34 13.24 -24.05
CA GLY A 610 2.45 12.43 -24.58
C GLY A 610 2.91 11.27 -23.70
N GLU A 611 2.06 10.77 -22.81
CA GLU A 611 2.36 9.65 -21.91
C GLU A 611 2.61 8.32 -22.65
N GLY A 612 2.09 8.17 -23.87
CA GLY A 612 2.50 7.10 -24.80
C GLY A 612 1.99 5.69 -24.47
N THR A 613 0.97 5.57 -23.61
CA THR A 613 0.34 4.28 -23.30
C THR A 613 -1.18 4.35 -23.44
N VAL A 614 -1.78 3.24 -23.87
CA VAL A 614 -3.24 3.15 -24.11
C VAL A 614 -4.04 3.50 -22.86
N THR A 615 -3.64 3.01 -21.69
CA THR A 615 -4.35 3.27 -20.42
C THR A 615 -4.29 4.74 -19.99
N HIS A 616 -3.19 5.45 -20.24
CA HIS A 616 -3.10 6.90 -19.97
C HIS A 616 -3.99 7.68 -20.94
N ALA A 617 -3.98 7.33 -22.23
CA ALA A 617 -4.83 7.96 -23.23
C ALA A 617 -6.33 7.79 -22.91
N VAL A 618 -6.75 6.59 -22.50
CA VAL A 618 -8.12 6.32 -22.00
C VAL A 618 -8.45 7.22 -20.81
N GLY A 619 -7.60 7.21 -19.77
CA GLY A 619 -7.83 8.02 -18.57
C GLY A 619 -7.93 9.52 -18.85
N ASN A 620 -7.00 10.05 -19.65
CA ASN A 620 -6.99 11.45 -20.05
C ASN A 620 -8.25 11.78 -20.90
N GLY A 621 -8.61 10.96 -21.88
CA GLY A 621 -9.80 11.16 -22.70
C GLY A 621 -11.08 11.28 -21.88
N ARG A 622 -11.27 10.40 -20.88
CA ARG A 622 -12.40 10.49 -19.94
C ARG A 622 -12.38 11.78 -19.11
N ARG A 623 -11.22 12.18 -18.58
CA ARG A 623 -11.10 13.41 -17.77
C ARG A 623 -11.37 14.66 -18.60
N VAL A 624 -10.81 14.73 -19.81
CA VAL A 624 -11.02 15.85 -20.74
C VAL A 624 -12.50 15.94 -21.14
N ALA A 625 -13.16 14.82 -21.43
CA ALA A 625 -14.60 14.77 -21.66
C ALA A 625 -15.41 15.37 -20.50
N GLY A 626 -15.09 15.00 -19.25
CA GLY A 626 -15.74 15.56 -18.06
C GLY A 626 -15.54 17.07 -17.92
N ARG A 627 -14.32 17.57 -18.15
CA ARG A 627 -14.02 19.01 -18.13
C ARG A 627 -14.75 19.78 -19.24
N ALA A 628 -14.76 19.23 -20.45
CA ALA A 628 -15.46 19.81 -21.60
C ALA A 628 -16.97 19.89 -21.35
N LEU A 629 -17.56 18.83 -20.78
CA LEU A 629 -18.97 18.80 -20.41
C LEU A 629 -19.31 19.84 -19.32
N CYS A 630 -18.54 19.86 -18.23
CA CYS A 630 -18.74 20.86 -17.17
C CYS A 630 -18.65 22.30 -17.73
N ALA A 631 -17.68 22.58 -18.59
CA ALA A 631 -17.54 23.89 -19.22
C ALA A 631 -18.74 24.23 -20.13
N ALA A 632 -19.22 23.28 -20.95
CA ALA A 632 -20.41 23.48 -21.78
C ALA A 632 -21.67 23.76 -20.95
N GLU A 633 -21.74 23.20 -19.73
CA GLU A 633 -22.86 23.34 -18.82
C GLU A 633 -22.70 24.48 -17.80
N GLY A 634 -21.58 25.23 -17.85
CA GLY A 634 -21.32 26.34 -16.94
C GLY A 634 -21.07 25.90 -15.49
N ARG A 635 -20.61 24.66 -15.27
CA ARG A 635 -20.30 24.09 -13.96
C ARG A 635 -18.79 24.09 -13.71
N PRO A 636 -18.35 24.13 -12.44
CA PRO A 636 -16.94 23.96 -12.11
C PRO A 636 -16.43 22.61 -12.63
N ALA A 637 -15.17 22.60 -13.07
CA ALA A 637 -14.51 21.37 -13.46
C ALA A 637 -14.48 20.40 -12.26
N PRO A 638 -14.63 19.09 -12.50
CA PRO A 638 -14.49 18.12 -11.43
C PRO A 638 -13.10 18.24 -10.82
N ALA A 639 -13.04 18.27 -9.48
CA ALA A 639 -11.77 18.22 -8.77
C ALA A 639 -11.05 16.93 -9.14
N GLU A 640 -9.76 17.01 -9.48
CA GLU A 640 -8.97 15.80 -9.61
C GLU A 640 -8.74 15.22 -8.22
N PRO A 641 -9.08 13.95 -7.98
CA PRO A 641 -8.86 13.33 -6.68
C PRO A 641 -7.34 13.19 -6.46
N ALA A 642 -6.73 14.18 -5.84
CA ALA A 642 -5.40 14.08 -5.27
C ALA A 642 -5.52 13.42 -3.89
N ALA A 643 -5.64 12.10 -3.85
CA ALA A 643 -5.53 11.38 -2.59
C ALA A 643 -4.06 11.47 -2.11
N PRO A 644 -3.78 12.06 -0.94
CA PRO A 644 -2.44 12.09 -0.37
C PRO A 644 -1.82 10.68 -0.32
N LEU A 645 -0.50 10.58 -0.49
CA LEU A 645 0.22 9.29 -0.43
C LEU A 645 -0.08 8.52 0.86
N GLU A 646 -0.28 9.24 1.96
CA GLU A 646 -0.60 8.73 3.30
C GLU A 646 -1.95 7.99 3.35
N GLU A 647 -2.89 8.33 2.47
CA GLU A 647 -4.20 7.68 2.37
C GLU A 647 -4.14 6.35 1.59
N ARG A 648 -3.00 6.05 0.95
CA ARG A 648 -2.81 4.79 0.21
C ARG A 648 -2.50 3.65 1.18
N VAL A 649 -3.08 2.49 0.91
CA VAL A 649 -2.78 1.28 1.68
C VAL A 649 -1.39 0.78 1.31
N ALA A 650 -0.40 1.00 2.17
CA ALA A 650 0.93 0.38 2.06
C ALA A 650 0.93 -1.10 2.53
N PRO A 651 1.95 -1.91 2.15
CA PRO A 651 2.06 -3.32 2.56
C PRO A 651 1.97 -3.55 4.07
N ALA A 652 2.60 -2.69 4.88
CA ALA A 652 2.61 -2.80 6.34
C ALA A 652 1.22 -2.67 6.99
N HIS A 653 0.23 -2.15 6.27
CA HIS A 653 -1.15 -2.07 6.75
C HIS A 653 -1.98 -3.32 6.47
N VAL A 654 -1.48 -4.23 5.63
CA VAL A 654 -2.15 -5.50 5.32
C VAL A 654 -1.64 -6.57 6.27
N ARG A 655 -2.54 -7.35 6.87
CA ARG A 655 -2.16 -8.47 7.75
C ARG A 655 -1.99 -9.73 6.93
N PHE A 656 -0.76 -9.98 6.48
CA PHE A 656 -0.44 -11.14 5.64
C PHE A 656 -0.79 -12.49 6.28
N SER A 657 -0.83 -12.58 7.62
CA SER A 657 -1.22 -13.78 8.37
C SER A 657 -2.65 -14.27 8.11
N HIS A 658 -3.52 -13.44 7.53
CA HIS A 658 -4.90 -13.82 7.18
C HIS A 658 -5.06 -14.35 5.76
N PHE A 659 -3.97 -14.48 5.01
CA PHE A 659 -4.01 -14.88 3.60
C PHE A 659 -3.14 -16.11 3.38
N GLU A 660 -3.58 -16.96 2.46
CA GLU A 660 -2.81 -18.12 2.02
C GLU A 660 -1.72 -17.71 1.02
N VAL A 661 -0.57 -18.35 1.14
CA VAL A 661 0.51 -18.27 0.16
C VAL A 661 0.09 -19.05 -1.09
N ALA A 662 0.00 -18.35 -2.21
CA ALA A 662 -0.28 -18.92 -3.52
C ALA A 662 0.47 -18.12 -4.60
N PRO A 663 1.30 -18.77 -5.45
CA PRO A 663 2.00 -18.09 -6.53
C PRO A 663 1.02 -17.51 -7.56
N PRO A 664 1.41 -16.46 -8.31
CA PRO A 664 0.56 -15.87 -9.34
C PRO A 664 0.28 -16.87 -10.46
N ARG A 665 -0.97 -16.89 -10.93
CA ARG A 665 -1.30 -17.59 -12.16
C ARG A 665 -0.74 -16.82 -13.35
N LEU A 666 0.10 -17.51 -14.11
CA LEU A 666 0.75 -16.96 -15.28
C LEU A 666 -0.16 -17.07 -16.50
N GLU A 667 -0.05 -16.10 -17.40
CA GLU A 667 -0.68 -16.20 -18.71
C GLU A 667 -0.06 -17.37 -19.49
N ARG A 668 -0.84 -18.02 -20.34
CA ARG A 668 -0.32 -19.05 -21.25
C ARG A 668 0.29 -18.35 -22.47
N HIS A 669 1.56 -18.62 -22.77
CA HIS A 669 2.24 -18.08 -23.95
C HIS A 669 2.61 -19.20 -24.92
N ALA A 670 2.58 -18.90 -26.22
CA ALA A 670 3.20 -19.76 -27.22
C ALA A 670 4.73 -19.81 -27.02
N ALA A 671 5.35 -20.95 -27.36
CA ALA A 671 6.80 -21.11 -27.33
C ALA A 671 7.50 -20.12 -28.28
N ALA A 672 8.73 -19.70 -27.94
CA ALA A 672 9.43 -18.64 -28.67
C ALA A 672 9.57 -18.92 -30.18
N GLU A 673 9.83 -20.18 -30.53
CA GLU A 673 9.99 -20.66 -31.90
C GLU A 673 8.69 -20.56 -32.69
N VAL A 674 7.54 -20.72 -32.03
CA VAL A 674 6.21 -20.56 -32.63
C VAL A 674 5.89 -19.08 -32.80
N ARG A 675 6.16 -18.27 -31.77
CA ARG A 675 5.91 -16.82 -31.79
C ARG A 675 6.62 -16.15 -32.96
N ALA A 676 7.88 -16.50 -33.20
CA ALA A 676 8.71 -15.89 -34.24
C ALA A 676 8.22 -16.14 -35.69
N ARG A 677 7.34 -17.12 -35.92
CA ARG A 677 6.97 -17.60 -37.26
C ARG A 677 5.60 -17.13 -37.77
N GLY A 678 4.85 -16.39 -36.96
CA GLY A 678 3.49 -16.00 -37.34
C GLY A 678 2.89 -14.85 -36.54
N PHE A 679 1.68 -14.48 -36.93
CA PHE A 679 0.92 -13.36 -36.36
C PHE A 679 -0.22 -13.81 -35.43
N GLU A 680 -0.24 -15.09 -35.04
CA GLU A 680 -1.16 -15.59 -34.02
C GLU A 680 -0.93 -14.88 -32.67
N GLU A 681 -2.00 -14.74 -31.88
CA GLU A 681 -1.92 -14.10 -30.58
C GLU A 681 -0.93 -14.83 -29.65
N VAL A 682 0.08 -14.10 -29.14
CA VAL A 682 1.18 -14.66 -28.36
C VAL A 682 0.75 -15.13 -26.98
N SER A 683 -0.02 -14.29 -26.28
CA SER A 683 -0.62 -14.63 -24.99
C SER A 683 -2.03 -15.16 -25.21
N ARG A 684 -2.37 -16.27 -24.58
CA ARG A 684 -3.71 -16.89 -24.55
C ARG A 684 -4.44 -16.64 -23.22
N GLY A 685 -3.94 -15.72 -22.40
CA GLY A 685 -4.52 -15.36 -21.10
C GLY A 685 -4.51 -16.50 -20.08
N LEU A 686 -5.35 -16.35 -19.04
CA LEU A 686 -5.52 -17.33 -17.96
C LEU A 686 -6.42 -18.50 -18.39
N ASP A 687 -6.26 -19.65 -17.73
CA ASP A 687 -7.18 -20.80 -17.85
C ASP A 687 -8.54 -20.53 -17.21
N ASP A 688 -8.55 -19.81 -16.09
CA ASP A 688 -9.73 -19.47 -15.31
C ASP A 688 -9.58 -18.12 -14.59
N ALA A 689 -10.65 -17.67 -13.94
CA ALA A 689 -10.66 -16.44 -13.14
C ALA A 689 -10.15 -16.61 -11.70
N ALA A 690 -9.62 -17.78 -11.30
CA ALA A 690 -9.26 -18.05 -9.91
C ALA A 690 -8.10 -17.18 -9.39
N GLU A 691 -7.35 -16.53 -10.29
CA GLU A 691 -6.40 -15.48 -9.91
C GLU A 691 -7.05 -14.33 -9.12
N ALA A 692 -8.36 -14.10 -9.29
CA ALA A 692 -9.11 -13.12 -8.51
C ALA A 692 -9.15 -13.45 -7.00
N GLU A 693 -9.08 -14.73 -6.63
CA GLU A 693 -9.05 -15.17 -5.22
C GLU A 693 -7.82 -14.69 -4.48
N ARG A 694 -6.73 -14.40 -5.22
CA ARG A 694 -5.50 -13.88 -4.65
C ARG A 694 -5.61 -12.41 -4.24
N CYS A 695 -6.68 -11.69 -4.59
CA CYS A 695 -6.78 -10.29 -4.26
C CYS A 695 -6.95 -10.07 -2.74
N PHE A 696 -6.02 -9.33 -2.14
CA PHE A 696 -6.15 -8.85 -0.76
C PHE A 696 -7.32 -7.89 -0.56
N SER A 697 -7.88 -7.31 -1.63
CA SER A 697 -8.92 -6.27 -1.54
C SER A 697 -8.50 -5.11 -0.62
N CYS A 698 -7.24 -4.65 -0.79
CA CYS A 698 -6.63 -3.60 0.03
C CYS A 698 -7.56 -2.38 0.17
N GLY A 699 -7.74 -1.90 1.39
CA GLY A 699 -8.49 -0.69 1.70
C GLY A 699 -10.01 -0.82 1.66
N ARG A 700 -10.55 -2.00 1.33
CA ARG A 700 -12.00 -2.22 1.22
C ARG A 700 -12.47 -3.36 2.11
N CYS A 701 -13.58 -3.14 2.81
CA CYS A 701 -14.22 -4.19 3.60
C CYS A 701 -14.79 -5.27 2.67
N THR A 702 -14.49 -6.53 2.95
CA THR A 702 -15.00 -7.69 2.19
C THR A 702 -15.96 -8.54 3.00
N ARG A 703 -16.43 -8.06 4.15
CA ARG A 703 -17.28 -8.82 5.09
C ARG A 703 -16.69 -10.17 5.53
N CYS A 704 -15.39 -10.17 5.85
CA CYS A 704 -14.67 -11.37 6.30
C CYS A 704 -14.89 -11.76 7.78
N ASP A 705 -15.76 -11.03 8.49
CA ASP A 705 -16.12 -11.23 9.90
C ASP A 705 -14.97 -11.15 10.92
N THR A 706 -13.72 -10.90 10.51
CA THR A 706 -12.59 -10.77 11.43
C THR A 706 -12.82 -9.72 12.52
N CYS A 707 -13.39 -8.56 12.16
CA CYS A 707 -13.72 -7.49 13.10
C CYS A 707 -14.83 -7.86 14.10
N LEU A 708 -15.77 -8.72 13.69
CA LEU A 708 -16.83 -9.26 14.55
C LEU A 708 -16.22 -10.26 15.54
N LEU A 709 -15.42 -11.21 15.04
CA LEU A 709 -14.78 -12.25 15.85
C LEU A 709 -13.72 -11.68 16.82
N SER A 710 -13.02 -10.61 16.40
CA SER A 710 -11.97 -9.99 17.22
C SER A 710 -12.50 -8.93 18.18
N CYS A 711 -13.82 -8.68 18.24
CA CYS A 711 -14.38 -7.69 19.15
C CYS A 711 -14.53 -8.30 20.55
N PRO A 712 -13.75 -7.85 21.56
CA PRO A 712 -13.84 -8.42 22.90
C PRO A 712 -15.16 -8.10 23.60
N GLU A 713 -15.87 -7.05 23.15
CA GLU A 713 -17.15 -6.62 23.73
C GLU A 713 -18.36 -7.15 22.96
N GLY A 714 -18.16 -7.82 21.81
CA GLY A 714 -19.27 -8.29 20.98
C GLY A 714 -20.16 -7.19 20.37
N VAL A 715 -19.67 -5.95 20.27
CA VAL A 715 -20.46 -4.78 19.86
C VAL A 715 -20.45 -4.49 18.35
N VAL A 716 -19.84 -5.37 17.55
CA VAL A 716 -19.81 -5.25 16.09
C VAL A 716 -20.87 -6.18 15.50
N SER A 717 -21.82 -5.62 14.76
CA SER A 717 -22.91 -6.35 14.11
C SER A 717 -22.89 -6.16 12.60
N ARG A 718 -23.42 -7.13 11.85
CA ARG A 718 -23.59 -6.99 10.39
C ARG A 718 -24.68 -5.97 10.12
N SER A 719 -24.44 -5.02 9.21
CA SER A 719 -25.41 -3.97 8.86
C SER A 719 -25.26 -3.58 7.39
N GLY A 720 -26.34 -3.72 6.61
CA GLY A 720 -26.34 -3.46 5.17
C GLY A 720 -25.21 -4.20 4.44
N ASP A 721 -24.40 -3.44 3.68
CA ASP A 721 -23.25 -3.94 2.93
C ASP A 721 -21.94 -4.01 3.75
N GLY A 722 -22.00 -3.76 5.06
CA GLY A 722 -20.83 -3.74 5.94
C GLY A 722 -21.16 -4.16 7.38
N TYR A 723 -20.65 -3.40 8.33
CA TYR A 723 -20.86 -3.64 9.76
C TYR A 723 -21.16 -2.33 10.48
N ALA A 724 -21.88 -2.43 11.58
CA ALA A 724 -22.12 -1.34 12.52
C ALA A 724 -21.38 -1.65 13.83
N VAL A 725 -20.92 -0.60 14.50
CA VAL A 725 -20.37 -0.68 15.86
C VAL A 725 -21.38 -0.03 16.78
N ASP A 726 -21.83 -0.75 17.81
CA ASP A 726 -22.68 -0.16 18.82
C ASP A 726 -21.84 0.80 19.69
N GLU A 727 -21.95 2.09 19.39
CA GLU A 727 -21.23 3.15 20.10
C GLU A 727 -21.69 3.29 21.56
N ALA A 728 -22.87 2.79 21.96
CA ALA A 728 -23.26 2.84 23.37
C ALA A 728 -22.40 1.91 24.24
N PHE A 729 -21.83 0.85 23.65
CA PHE A 729 -21.06 -0.18 24.36
C PHE A 729 -19.59 -0.26 23.91
N CYS A 730 -19.21 0.35 22.79
CA CYS A 730 -17.82 0.32 22.31
C CYS A 730 -16.84 1.07 23.24
N LYS A 731 -15.87 0.34 23.82
CA LYS A 731 -14.80 0.91 24.67
C LYS A 731 -13.65 1.58 23.92
N GLY A 732 -13.59 1.48 22.59
CA GLY A 732 -12.53 2.09 21.79
C GLY A 732 -11.15 1.42 21.86
N CYS A 733 -11.08 0.12 22.16
CA CYS A 733 -9.81 -0.61 22.27
C CYS A 733 -9.04 -0.76 20.94
N GLY A 734 -9.74 -0.65 19.80
CA GLY A 734 -9.14 -0.74 18.47
C GLY A 734 -8.76 -2.14 17.99
N MET A 735 -9.12 -3.22 18.71
CA MET A 735 -8.84 -4.60 18.27
C MET A 735 -9.41 -4.91 16.88
N CYS A 736 -10.65 -4.50 16.59
CA CYS A 736 -11.26 -4.69 15.27
C CYS A 736 -10.50 -3.97 14.14
N VAL A 737 -9.84 -2.85 14.45
CA VAL A 737 -8.96 -2.12 13.51
C VAL A 737 -7.61 -2.83 13.37
N ALA A 738 -7.02 -3.25 14.48
CA ALA A 738 -5.72 -3.91 14.52
C ALA A 738 -5.73 -5.27 13.79
N GLU A 739 -6.84 -6.01 13.89
CA GLU A 739 -7.05 -7.31 13.25
C GLU A 739 -7.69 -7.19 11.85
N CYS A 740 -8.01 -5.97 11.37
CA CYS A 740 -8.56 -5.80 10.04
C CYS A 740 -7.52 -6.22 8.98
N PRO A 741 -7.75 -7.27 8.17
CA PRO A 741 -6.67 -7.81 7.35
C PRO A 741 -6.22 -6.88 6.21
N ARG A 742 -7.05 -5.89 5.89
CA ARG A 742 -7.00 -5.12 4.63
C ARG A 742 -6.90 -3.61 4.85
N ARG A 743 -6.85 -3.14 6.09
CA ARG A 743 -6.99 -1.71 6.44
C ARG A 743 -8.31 -1.11 5.92
N ALA A 744 -9.44 -1.73 6.26
CA ALA A 744 -10.79 -1.23 5.94
C ALA A 744 -11.45 -0.50 7.12
N MET A 745 -10.69 -0.29 8.19
CA MET A 745 -11.12 0.41 9.40
C MET A 745 -9.96 1.27 9.92
N GLU A 746 -10.29 2.36 10.60
CA GLU A 746 -9.33 3.22 11.29
C GLU A 746 -9.86 3.64 12.67
N MET A 747 -8.95 4.03 13.57
CA MET A 747 -9.33 4.67 14.83
C MET A 747 -9.42 6.18 14.61
N THR A 748 -10.52 6.78 15.08
CA THR A 748 -10.71 8.24 15.07
C THR A 748 -10.86 8.73 16.49
N LEU A 749 -10.31 9.90 16.81
CA LEU A 749 -10.51 10.53 18.11
C LEU A 749 -12.01 10.77 18.34
N ASP A 750 -12.48 10.43 19.53
CA ASP A 750 -13.85 10.77 19.92
C ASP A 750 -13.80 12.08 20.69
N LEU A 751 -13.98 13.19 19.97
CA LEU A 751 -13.84 14.54 20.54
C LEU A 751 -14.95 14.93 21.51
N GLY A 752 -15.98 14.08 21.69
CA GLY A 752 -17.19 14.40 22.44
C GLY A 752 -17.97 15.53 21.77
N ALA A 753 -19.31 15.44 21.77
CA ALA A 753 -20.08 16.67 21.71
C ALA A 753 -19.88 17.34 23.08
N GLY A 754 -19.09 18.42 23.12
CA GLY A 754 -18.95 19.26 24.31
C GLY A 754 -20.28 19.89 24.72
#